data_AF-A0AAF1A1K8-F1
#
_entry.id   AF-A0AAF1A1K8-F1
#
_cell.length_a   1.000
_cell.length_b   1.000
_cell.length_c   1.000
_cell.angle_alpha   90.00
_cell.angle_beta   90.00
_cell.angle_gamma   90.00
#
_symmetry.space_group_name_H-M   'P 1'
#
loop_
_entity.id
_entity.type
_entity.pdbx_description
1 polymer ?
#
loop_
_entity_poly.entity_id
_entity_poly.type
_entity_poly.pdbx_seq_one_letter_code
_entity_poly.pdbx_strand_id
1 'polypeptide(L)'
;MCRPVPSHSDPFWYIVGRDGTKPSIHPEQGLSSWLTPREILVERWFAPLNLEEGQSSTRPPRFNGQFYSWWKTRLHDYLMVEDSELWDIVLDGPFVPTMEVKDGEITRVIPKTRQQYDEADRKKIEKSYKAKRLLVCGIGAKEYNCIFACESAKEIWDCLKTAHEAKEIWDCLKTAHEGTKQVKESKVRKILRILPKSWASKVDAITEAKDLKVLPMECGTGVQTGMDLALIPCHLYLFKKPIHKTLTNISEKHGPLLYLRFGSLPVLLISSPSLAEECFTKNDVVFANRPRLLAGKHLGYNNTTLLWGSYGQHWRNLRRIATIEILSTQRIQMCADIRRNEVHNLLQRLVRGKTIGGDPNTNVVDMKAAFFEMTLNILMMMIAGKQYYGDSDEKLETSRRFKEIVTESFQVSGATNIGDFVPLLKWIGVNKLEDKVKLVQEKRDKFMQDLIEEHKNRRKGSHWDQKNNTMIDVLLSLQDSEPDCYTDEVIRGMGMDMFTADSSRLLDDSDLAQLPYLHGIINETLRMYPAAPLLVPHESSDECIVGSFHVPRGTMLLVNLWAIQNDAKLWDKPNEFKPERFIDFKGQRDGFRLMPFGYGRRGCPGENLAMHVAGLALGSLIQCFEWERVSEELVDMTEGPGLTMPKAIPLLAKCRPRQNIDNLLAHL
;
A
#
# COMPACT_ATOMS: atom_id res chain seq x y z
N MET A 1 6.07 65.53 -5.01
CA MET A 1 7.25 65.38 -4.13
C MET A 1 6.78 64.98 -2.74
N CYS A 2 7.62 64.23 -2.04
CA CYS A 2 7.56 63.82 -0.62
C CYS A 2 6.84 62.50 -0.28
N ARG A 3 7.54 61.74 0.58
CA ARG A 3 7.43 60.33 1.01
C ARG A 3 6.65 60.20 2.36
N PRO A 4 6.43 58.97 2.92
CA PRO A 4 5.30 58.57 3.79
C PRO A 4 5.62 58.51 5.30
N VAL A 5 4.59 58.38 6.18
CA VAL A 5 4.69 57.95 7.62
C VAL A 5 3.35 57.32 8.15
N PRO A 6 3.35 56.38 9.14
CA PRO A 6 2.28 55.41 9.51
C PRO A 6 1.66 55.58 10.94
N SER A 7 0.68 54.76 11.37
CA SER A 7 0.56 54.16 12.75
C SER A 7 -0.78 53.43 13.09
N HIS A 8 -0.67 52.23 13.71
CA HIS A 8 -1.36 51.60 14.88
C HIS A 8 -2.55 52.36 15.58
N SER A 9 -3.49 51.80 16.38
CA SER A 9 -3.81 50.50 17.02
C SER A 9 -5.07 50.68 17.90
N ASP A 10 -5.87 49.62 18.10
CA ASP A 10 -6.84 49.27 19.18
C ASP A 10 -7.83 50.29 19.81
N PRO A 11 -9.05 49.80 20.11
CA PRO A 11 -9.64 50.07 21.42
C PRO A 11 -10.18 48.79 22.11
N PHE A 12 -9.55 48.42 23.22
CA PHE A 12 -10.14 47.57 24.26
C PHE A 12 -11.12 48.40 25.11
N TRP A 13 -12.31 47.87 25.37
CA TRP A 13 -13.25 48.39 26.37
C TRP A 13 -12.96 47.79 27.75
N TYR A 14 -12.82 48.62 28.79
CA TYR A 14 -12.77 48.19 30.20
C TYR A 14 -14.17 48.30 30.82
N ILE A 15 -14.58 47.29 31.60
CA ILE A 15 -15.78 47.32 32.46
C ILE A 15 -15.40 47.91 33.82
N VAL A 16 -16.13 48.94 34.26
CA VAL A 16 -16.00 49.58 35.57
C VAL A 16 -16.89 48.85 36.60
N GLY A 17 -16.29 48.41 37.71
CA GLY A 17 -17.00 47.84 38.87
C GLY A 17 -17.77 48.90 39.68
N ARG A 18 -18.81 48.47 40.40
CA ARG A 18 -19.93 49.30 40.91
C ARG A 18 -19.66 50.06 42.21
N ASP A 19 -18.41 50.19 42.62
CA ASP A 19 -17.99 50.65 43.94
C ASP A 19 -16.68 51.45 43.92
N GLY A 20 -16.46 52.20 42.82
CA GLY A 20 -15.71 53.46 42.82
C GLY A 20 -14.24 53.43 43.26
N THR A 21 -13.64 52.26 43.46
CA THR A 21 -12.25 52.12 43.90
C THR A 21 -11.45 51.36 42.85
N LYS A 22 -10.39 52.01 42.34
CA LYS A 22 -9.43 51.39 41.41
C LYS A 22 -8.58 50.36 42.16
N PRO A 23 -8.45 49.11 41.72
CA PRO A 23 -7.37 48.25 42.20
C PRO A 23 -6.08 48.62 41.46
N SER A 24 -5.04 48.93 42.23
CA SER A 24 -3.66 49.03 41.78
C SER A 24 -3.16 47.66 41.32
N ILE A 25 -2.65 47.58 40.08
CA ILE A 25 -2.08 46.35 39.52
C ILE A 25 -0.58 46.30 39.87
N HIS A 26 -0.18 45.31 40.67
CA HIS A 26 1.20 44.83 40.73
C HIS A 26 1.35 43.64 39.76
N PRO A 27 2.36 43.62 38.87
CA PRO A 27 2.43 42.66 37.77
C PRO A 27 3.20 41.40 38.16
N GLU A 28 2.74 40.64 39.16
CA GLU A 28 3.25 39.29 39.44
C GLU A 28 2.15 38.42 40.06
N GLN A 29 1.14 38.02 39.27
CA GLN A 29 0.32 36.80 39.47
C GLN A 29 -0.67 36.60 38.31
N GLY A 30 -0.80 35.35 37.85
CA GLY A 30 -1.38 35.00 36.54
C GLY A 30 -2.89 35.12 36.39
N LEU A 31 -3.31 35.43 35.15
CA LEU A 31 -4.69 35.43 34.63
C LEU A 31 -5.24 34.00 34.43
N SER A 32 -5.18 33.13 35.44
CA SER A 32 -5.75 31.77 35.36
C SER A 32 -6.64 31.36 36.53
N SER A 33 -6.92 32.24 37.49
CA SER A 33 -7.57 31.85 38.74
C SER A 33 -9.04 32.23 38.91
N TRP A 34 -9.71 32.86 37.94
CA TRP A 34 -11.09 33.35 38.12
C TRP A 34 -12.12 32.99 37.02
N LEU A 35 -11.85 32.00 36.18
CA LEU A 35 -12.88 31.43 35.31
C LEU A 35 -13.14 29.97 35.70
N THR A 36 -14.38 29.66 36.03
CA THR A 36 -14.77 28.26 36.29
C THR A 36 -14.77 27.47 34.97
N PRO A 37 -14.55 26.15 34.98
CA PRO A 37 -14.55 25.34 33.75
C PRO A 37 -15.86 25.40 32.93
N ARG A 38 -16.94 25.93 33.51
CA ARG A 38 -18.22 26.16 32.83
C ARG A 38 -18.21 27.37 31.91
N GLU A 39 -17.38 28.38 32.17
CA GLU A 39 -17.37 29.64 31.42
C GLU A 39 -16.49 29.58 30.17
N ILE A 40 -15.42 28.77 30.19
CA ILE A 40 -14.56 28.51 29.01
C ILE A 40 -15.30 27.72 27.91
N LEU A 41 -16.43 27.09 28.23
CA LEU A 41 -17.26 26.34 27.27
C LEU A 41 -18.30 27.20 26.53
N VAL A 42 -18.56 28.44 26.97
CA VAL A 42 -19.68 29.25 26.45
C VAL A 42 -19.34 29.97 25.13
N GLU A 43 -18.08 30.30 24.85
CA GLU A 43 -17.72 30.96 23.59
C GLU A 43 -17.86 30.08 22.33
N ARG A 44 -18.01 28.76 22.49
CA ARG A 44 -18.17 27.82 21.35
C ARG A 44 -19.61 27.61 20.88
N TRP A 45 -20.59 28.21 21.55
CA TRP A 45 -22.02 28.01 21.28
C TRP A 45 -22.67 29.08 20.40
N PHE A 46 -21.99 30.20 20.14
CA PHE A 46 -22.48 31.20 19.20
C PHE A 46 -21.94 30.93 17.80
N ALA A 47 -22.85 30.72 16.84
CA ALA A 47 -22.51 30.77 15.43
C ALA A 47 -21.91 32.16 15.12
N PRO A 48 -20.82 32.25 14.33
CA PRO A 48 -20.33 33.56 13.89
C PRO A 48 -21.45 34.28 13.13
N LEU A 49 -21.57 35.59 13.35
CA LEU A 49 -22.59 36.47 12.73
C LEU A 49 -22.60 36.47 11.19
N ASN A 50 -21.67 35.76 10.53
CA ASN A 50 -21.50 35.66 9.08
C ASN A 50 -21.64 34.21 8.57
N LEU A 51 -22.73 33.51 8.86
CA LEU A 51 -23.10 32.29 8.12
C LEU A 51 -23.91 32.69 6.88
N GLU A 52 -23.28 32.63 5.71
CA GLU A 52 -23.83 33.08 4.42
C GLU A 52 -24.99 32.25 3.83
N GLU A 53 -25.41 31.12 4.42
CA GLU A 53 -26.58 30.36 3.91
C GLU A 53 -27.44 29.81 5.06
N GLY A 54 -28.71 30.23 5.15
CA GLY A 54 -29.66 29.64 6.11
C GLY A 54 -30.92 30.43 6.50
N GLN A 55 -31.30 31.50 5.78
CA GLN A 55 -32.53 32.28 6.06
C GLN A 55 -33.73 31.81 5.22
N SER A 56 -33.63 30.68 4.50
CA SER A 56 -34.71 30.20 3.63
C SER A 56 -35.74 29.41 4.43
N SER A 57 -37.01 29.82 4.35
CA SER A 57 -38.15 29.03 4.84
C SER A 57 -38.54 27.88 3.89
N THR A 58 -37.94 27.82 2.70
CA THR A 58 -38.33 26.91 1.62
C THR A 58 -37.32 25.78 1.37
N ARG A 59 -36.17 25.78 2.06
CA ARG A 59 -35.13 24.76 1.92
C ARG A 59 -34.55 24.38 3.29
N PRO A 60 -34.18 23.11 3.50
CA PRO A 60 -33.55 22.68 4.73
C PRO A 60 -32.21 23.41 4.97
N PRO A 61 -31.82 23.64 6.23
CA PRO A 61 -30.54 24.27 6.55
C PRO A 61 -29.39 23.40 6.07
N ARG A 62 -28.38 24.02 5.47
CA ARG A 62 -27.25 23.32 4.86
C ARG A 62 -26.18 22.98 5.90
N PHE A 63 -25.80 21.72 5.99
CA PHE A 63 -24.68 21.25 6.80
C PHE A 63 -23.39 21.20 5.98
N ASN A 64 -22.34 21.85 6.47
CA ASN A 64 -21.00 21.89 5.85
C ASN A 64 -19.91 21.29 6.76
N GLY A 65 -20.29 20.47 7.75
CA GLY A 65 -19.36 19.83 8.68
C GLY A 65 -18.97 20.67 9.91
N GLN A 66 -19.57 21.86 10.09
CA GLN A 66 -19.36 22.74 11.25
C GLN A 66 -20.69 23.02 11.99
N PHE A 67 -20.60 23.41 13.27
CA PHE A 67 -21.74 23.81 14.11
C PHE A 67 -22.93 22.82 14.10
N TYR A 68 -22.64 21.52 14.20
CA TYR A 68 -23.67 20.47 14.10
C TYR A 68 -24.83 20.64 15.08
N SER A 69 -24.56 21.02 16.34
CA SER A 69 -25.63 21.26 17.33
C SER A 69 -26.59 22.37 16.89
N TRP A 70 -26.08 23.45 16.30
CA TRP A 70 -26.90 24.52 15.73
C TRP A 70 -27.68 24.04 14.50
N TRP A 71 -27.01 23.36 13.57
CA TRP A 71 -27.63 22.82 12.36
C TRP A 71 -28.73 21.80 12.70
N LYS A 72 -28.46 20.91 13.66
CA LYS A 72 -29.41 19.90 14.17
C LYS A 72 -30.68 20.55 14.66
N THR A 73 -30.59 21.59 15.49
CA THR A 73 -31.76 22.30 16.01
C THR A 73 -32.55 22.93 14.86
N ARG A 74 -31.86 23.59 13.91
CA ARG A 74 -32.52 24.19 12.75
C ARG A 74 -33.18 23.17 11.83
N LEU A 75 -32.54 22.02 11.63
CA LEU A 75 -33.07 20.94 10.81
C LEU A 75 -34.28 20.30 11.48
N HIS A 76 -34.22 20.08 12.79
CA HIS A 76 -35.37 19.63 13.58
C HIS A 76 -36.55 20.58 13.39
N ASP A 77 -36.37 21.87 13.65
CA ASP A 77 -37.46 22.85 13.53
C ASP A 77 -38.03 22.91 12.11
N TYR A 78 -37.16 22.81 11.09
CA TYR A 78 -37.59 22.75 9.69
C TYR A 78 -38.43 21.49 9.38
N LEU A 79 -38.00 20.31 9.82
CA LEU A 79 -38.73 19.06 9.60
C LEU A 79 -40.07 19.04 10.35
N MET A 80 -40.10 19.58 11.57
CA MET A 80 -41.33 19.69 12.36
C MET A 80 -42.38 20.60 11.71
N VAL A 81 -41.96 21.65 10.99
CA VAL A 81 -42.86 22.51 10.21
C VAL A 81 -43.35 21.81 8.94
N GLU A 82 -42.53 20.99 8.31
CA GLU A 82 -42.86 20.27 7.07
C GLU A 82 -43.88 19.13 7.28
N ASP A 83 -43.69 18.32 8.33
CA ASP A 83 -44.62 17.27 8.82
C ASP A 83 -43.99 16.70 10.10
N SER A 84 -44.74 16.73 11.21
CA SER A 84 -44.23 16.35 12.54
C SER A 84 -43.71 14.91 12.63
N GLU A 85 -44.21 13.99 11.79
CA GLU A 85 -43.76 12.58 11.80
C GLU A 85 -42.39 12.39 11.12
N LEU A 86 -41.88 13.39 10.38
CA LEU A 86 -40.61 13.26 9.67
C LEU A 86 -39.43 13.14 10.64
N TRP A 87 -39.48 13.86 11.76
CA TRP A 87 -38.42 13.78 12.76
C TRP A 87 -38.40 12.42 13.45
N ASP A 88 -39.56 11.85 13.73
CA ASP A 88 -39.70 10.50 14.30
C ASP A 88 -39.11 9.46 13.35
N ILE A 89 -39.39 9.55 12.04
CA ILE A 89 -38.77 8.67 11.02
C ILE A 89 -37.24 8.80 10.99
N VAL A 90 -36.71 10.01 11.19
CA VAL A 90 -35.28 10.27 11.25
C VAL A 90 -34.64 9.61 12.48
N LEU A 91 -35.35 9.56 13.60
CA LEU A 91 -34.84 8.95 14.84
C LEU A 91 -35.06 7.45 14.91
N ASP A 92 -36.26 6.98 14.54
CA ASP A 92 -36.74 5.62 14.80
C ASP A 92 -36.60 4.70 13.59
N GLY A 93 -36.59 5.26 12.38
CA GLY A 93 -36.34 4.54 11.14
C GLY A 93 -37.53 4.52 10.17
N PRO A 94 -37.35 3.94 8.98
CA PRO A 94 -38.42 3.84 8.00
C PRO A 94 -39.54 2.94 8.51
N PHE A 95 -40.78 3.28 8.17
CA PHE A 95 -41.93 2.43 8.46
C PHE A 95 -41.83 1.11 7.68
N VAL A 96 -41.96 -0.03 8.39
CA VAL A 96 -42.03 -1.37 7.79
C VAL A 96 -43.46 -1.88 7.92
N PRO A 97 -44.23 -1.98 6.82
CA PRO A 97 -45.58 -2.55 6.85
C PRO A 97 -45.56 -3.99 7.35
N THR A 98 -46.44 -4.32 8.30
CA THR A 98 -46.57 -5.67 8.86
C THR A 98 -48.00 -6.18 8.77
N MET A 99 -48.18 -7.49 8.75
CA MET A 99 -49.47 -8.17 8.85
C MET A 99 -49.44 -9.20 9.96
N GLU A 100 -50.62 -9.49 10.50
CA GLU A 100 -50.82 -10.60 11.41
C GLU A 100 -51.19 -11.86 10.64
N VAL A 101 -50.44 -12.94 10.87
CA VAL A 101 -50.74 -14.28 10.37
C VAL A 101 -51.06 -15.18 11.55
N LYS A 102 -52.25 -15.79 11.53
CA LYS A 102 -52.65 -16.78 12.53
C LYS A 102 -52.17 -18.17 12.11
N ASP A 103 -51.43 -18.81 13.00
CA ASP A 103 -50.97 -20.20 12.89
C ASP A 103 -51.51 -20.97 14.10
N GLY A 104 -52.73 -21.51 13.97
CA GLY A 104 -53.49 -22.06 15.10
C GLY A 104 -53.94 -20.98 16.09
N GLU A 105 -53.62 -21.14 17.38
CA GLU A 105 -53.87 -20.14 18.43
C GLU A 105 -52.80 -19.03 18.49
N ILE A 106 -51.71 -19.14 17.72
CA ILE A 106 -50.59 -18.21 17.77
C ILE A 106 -50.71 -17.17 16.64
N THR A 107 -50.84 -15.89 17.02
CA THR A 107 -50.74 -14.77 16.09
C THR A 107 -49.28 -14.34 15.94
N ARG A 108 -48.75 -14.35 14.71
CA ARG A 108 -47.40 -13.85 14.39
C ARG A 108 -47.50 -12.58 13.55
N VAL A 109 -46.70 -11.57 13.88
CA VAL A 109 -46.55 -10.35 13.08
C VAL A 109 -45.39 -10.54 12.12
N ILE A 110 -45.65 -10.48 10.81
CA ILE A 110 -44.64 -10.61 9.75
C ILE A 110 -44.65 -9.39 8.81
N PRO A 111 -43.53 -9.04 8.16
CA PRO A 111 -43.50 -7.97 7.17
C PRO A 111 -44.39 -8.27 5.96
N LYS A 112 -45.13 -7.26 5.47
CA LYS A 112 -45.88 -7.38 4.21
C LYS A 112 -44.92 -7.42 3.02
N THR A 113 -45.29 -8.18 1.99
CA THR A 113 -44.63 -8.05 0.67
C THR A 113 -45.18 -6.83 -0.07
N ARG A 114 -44.43 -6.29 -1.04
CA ARG A 114 -44.82 -5.08 -1.78
C ARG A 114 -46.18 -5.17 -2.49
N GLN A 115 -46.60 -6.37 -2.87
CA GLN A 115 -47.92 -6.61 -3.49
C GLN A 115 -49.08 -6.50 -2.49
N GLN A 116 -48.80 -6.63 -1.19
CA GLN A 116 -49.77 -6.61 -0.10
C GLN A 116 -49.89 -5.23 0.57
N TYR A 117 -49.22 -4.20 0.04
CA TYR A 117 -49.26 -2.85 0.60
C TYR A 117 -50.58 -2.16 0.28
N ASP A 118 -51.25 -1.70 1.32
CA ASP A 118 -52.44 -0.85 1.19
C ASP A 118 -52.04 0.63 1.01
N GLU A 119 -53.04 1.49 0.84
CA GLU A 119 -52.83 2.92 0.60
C GLU A 119 -52.19 3.63 1.82
N ALA A 120 -52.49 3.17 3.04
CA ALA A 120 -51.92 3.73 4.25
C ALA A 120 -50.43 3.36 4.40
N ASP A 121 -50.07 2.13 4.06
CA ASP A 121 -48.68 1.66 4.00
C ASP A 121 -47.86 2.50 3.01
N ARG A 122 -48.40 2.72 1.81
CA ARG A 122 -47.74 3.53 0.77
C ARG A 122 -47.50 4.96 1.24
N LYS A 123 -48.49 5.59 1.85
CA LYS A 123 -48.38 6.96 2.37
C LYS A 123 -47.27 7.09 3.45
N LYS A 124 -47.13 6.10 4.33
CA LYS A 124 -46.04 6.08 5.35
C LYS A 124 -44.66 5.83 4.74
N ILE A 125 -44.58 4.98 3.71
CA ILE A 125 -43.34 4.77 2.95
C ILE A 125 -42.94 6.05 2.21
N GLU A 126 -43.88 6.77 1.61
CA GLU A 126 -43.63 8.06 0.97
C GLU A 126 -43.08 9.10 1.95
N LYS A 127 -43.60 9.15 3.18
CA LYS A 127 -43.02 9.99 4.25
C LYS A 127 -41.58 9.59 4.57
N SER A 128 -41.25 8.30 4.54
CA SER A 128 -39.88 7.81 4.73
C SER A 128 -38.93 8.31 3.63
N TYR A 129 -39.38 8.34 2.38
CA TYR A 129 -38.64 8.95 1.28
C TYR A 129 -38.56 10.47 1.37
N LYS A 130 -39.63 11.15 1.83
CA LYS A 130 -39.64 12.61 2.07
C LYS A 130 -38.59 12.99 3.12
N ALA A 131 -38.55 12.28 4.25
CA ALA A 131 -37.57 12.51 5.32
C ALA A 131 -36.12 12.36 4.80
N LYS A 132 -35.84 11.28 4.07
CA LYS A 132 -34.51 11.05 3.47
C LYS A 132 -34.14 12.16 2.50
N ARG A 133 -35.05 12.54 1.60
CA ARG A 133 -34.82 13.60 0.61
C ARG A 133 -34.49 14.93 1.26
N LEU A 134 -35.26 15.34 2.28
CA LEU A 134 -35.03 16.60 2.97
C LEU A 134 -33.69 16.61 3.72
N LEU A 135 -33.31 15.51 4.36
CA LEU A 135 -31.97 15.35 4.94
C LEU A 135 -30.88 15.50 3.88
N VAL A 136 -30.97 14.80 2.76
CA VAL A 136 -29.99 14.87 1.67
C VAL A 136 -29.86 16.30 1.11
N CYS A 137 -30.97 17.00 0.92
CA CYS A 137 -30.97 18.39 0.46
C CYS A 137 -30.34 19.36 1.47
N GLY A 138 -30.39 19.03 2.76
CA GLY A 138 -29.76 19.78 3.84
C GLY A 138 -28.27 19.49 4.02
N ILE A 139 -27.63 18.72 3.13
CA ILE A 139 -26.24 18.27 3.29
C ILE A 139 -25.35 18.83 2.17
N GLY A 140 -24.17 19.33 2.56
CA GLY A 140 -23.14 19.82 1.64
C GLY A 140 -22.58 18.73 0.73
N ALA A 141 -22.01 19.12 -0.41
CA ALA A 141 -21.51 18.18 -1.41
C ALA A 141 -20.38 17.28 -0.88
N LYS A 142 -19.57 17.76 0.08
CA LYS A 142 -18.49 16.97 0.70
C LYS A 142 -19.05 15.93 1.67
N GLU A 143 -20.05 16.32 2.44
CA GLU A 143 -20.72 15.47 3.43
C GLU A 143 -21.61 14.42 2.75
N TYR A 144 -22.22 14.74 1.60
CA TYR A 144 -23.03 13.80 0.82
C TYR A 144 -22.26 12.55 0.39
N ASN A 145 -20.98 12.71 0.01
CA ASN A 145 -20.10 11.59 -0.35
C ASN A 145 -19.87 10.58 0.78
N CYS A 146 -20.29 10.90 2.01
CA CYS A 146 -20.16 10.01 3.17
C CYS A 146 -21.46 9.27 3.51
N ILE A 147 -22.60 9.76 3.02
CA ILE A 147 -23.94 9.20 3.30
C ILE A 147 -24.63 8.65 2.05
N PHE A 148 -23.99 8.72 0.88
CA PHE A 148 -24.60 8.31 -0.40
C PHE A 148 -25.04 6.84 -0.43
N ALA A 149 -24.42 6.00 0.41
CA ALA A 149 -24.75 4.58 0.55
C ALA A 149 -25.86 4.31 1.59
N CYS A 150 -26.29 5.31 2.36
CA CYS A 150 -27.35 5.14 3.35
C CYS A 150 -28.71 4.97 2.63
N GLU A 151 -29.47 3.96 3.04
CA GLU A 151 -30.74 3.60 2.44
C GLU A 151 -31.91 4.34 3.08
N SER A 152 -31.79 4.72 4.36
CA SER A 152 -32.83 5.39 5.14
C SER A 152 -32.42 6.76 5.71
N ALA A 153 -33.42 7.56 6.09
CA ALA A 153 -33.22 8.84 6.78
C ALA A 153 -32.50 8.67 8.13
N LYS A 154 -32.83 7.59 8.85
CA LYS A 154 -32.20 7.21 10.12
C LYS A 154 -30.74 6.83 9.96
N GLU A 155 -30.37 6.05 8.95
CA GLU A 155 -28.97 5.72 8.69
C GLU A 155 -28.13 6.96 8.41
N ILE A 156 -28.69 7.91 7.63
CA ILE A 156 -28.04 9.21 7.39
C ILE A 156 -27.83 9.94 8.72
N TRP A 157 -28.87 10.02 9.54
CA TRP A 157 -28.83 10.71 10.83
C TRP A 157 -27.84 10.11 11.83
N ASP A 158 -27.88 8.80 12.02
CA ASP A 158 -26.98 8.08 12.91
C ASP A 158 -25.53 8.20 12.45
N CYS A 159 -25.29 8.22 11.13
CA CYS A 159 -23.98 8.48 10.53
C CYS A 159 -23.47 9.87 10.88
N LEU A 160 -24.29 10.92 10.66
CA LEU A 160 -23.92 12.31 10.94
C LEU A 160 -23.69 12.57 12.43
N LYS A 161 -24.58 12.06 13.29
CA LYS A 161 -24.49 12.17 14.75
C LYS A 161 -23.19 11.54 15.27
N THR A 162 -22.94 10.30 14.88
CA THR A 162 -21.73 9.56 15.29
C THR A 162 -20.46 10.28 14.83
N ALA A 163 -20.46 10.80 13.60
CA ALA A 163 -19.31 11.50 13.05
C ALA A 163 -19.00 12.82 13.80
N HIS A 164 -20.03 13.54 14.25
CA HIS A 164 -19.82 14.77 14.99
C HIS A 164 -19.39 14.52 16.44
N GLU A 165 -20.03 13.60 17.15
CA GLU A 165 -19.67 13.24 18.52
C GLU A 165 -18.22 12.72 18.59
N ALA A 166 -17.78 11.96 17.60
CA ALA A 166 -16.38 11.51 17.49
C ALA A 166 -15.38 12.67 17.28
N LYS A 167 -15.77 13.70 16.53
CA LYS A 167 -14.92 14.88 16.26
C LYS A 167 -14.75 15.75 17.50
N GLU A 168 -15.82 15.96 18.28
CA GLU A 168 -15.73 16.67 19.57
C GLU A 168 -14.82 15.95 20.57
N ILE A 169 -14.95 14.62 20.67
CA ILE A 169 -14.08 13.78 21.50
C ILE A 169 -12.61 13.92 21.06
N TRP A 170 -12.35 13.91 19.76
CA TRP A 170 -11.01 14.06 19.21
C TRP A 170 -10.39 15.44 19.47
N ASP A 171 -11.16 16.52 19.34
CA ASP A 171 -10.70 17.88 19.63
C ASP A 171 -10.42 18.09 21.13
N CYS A 172 -11.20 17.45 22.01
CA CYS A 172 -10.92 17.39 23.45
C CYS A 172 -9.64 16.60 23.77
N LEU A 173 -9.37 15.51 23.04
CA LEU A 173 -8.13 14.73 23.20
C LEU A 173 -6.90 15.48 22.67
N LYS A 174 -7.08 16.29 21.62
CA LYS A 174 -6.03 17.12 21.03
C LYS A 174 -5.60 18.26 21.96
N THR A 175 -6.53 18.90 22.65
CA THR A 175 -6.22 19.90 23.72
C THR A 175 -5.62 19.27 24.98
N ALA A 176 -5.81 17.96 25.20
CA ALA A 176 -5.17 17.23 26.30
C ALA A 176 -3.70 16.83 26.04
N HIS A 177 -3.15 17.13 24.86
CA HIS A 177 -1.79 16.73 24.48
C HIS A 177 -0.69 17.46 25.28
N GLU A 178 -1.02 18.59 25.91
CA GLU A 178 -0.08 19.46 26.64
C GLU A 178 0.10 19.13 28.14
N GLY A 179 -0.46 18.02 28.65
CA GLY A 179 -0.39 17.66 30.08
C GLY A 179 0.44 16.40 30.43
N THR A 180 0.88 16.31 31.69
CA THR A 180 1.56 15.14 32.28
C THR A 180 0.65 13.89 32.32
N LYS A 181 1.24 12.69 32.41
CA LYS A 181 0.52 11.38 32.34
C LYS A 181 -0.63 11.26 33.37
N GLN A 182 -0.43 11.76 34.59
CA GLN A 182 -1.47 11.79 35.64
C GLN A 182 -2.64 12.72 35.31
N VAL A 183 -2.36 13.89 34.71
CA VAL A 183 -3.39 14.84 34.26
C VAL A 183 -4.18 14.25 33.08
N LYS A 184 -3.52 13.49 32.20
CA LYS A 184 -4.15 12.73 31.11
C LYS A 184 -5.14 11.69 31.64
N GLU A 185 -4.75 10.85 32.59
CA GLU A 185 -5.64 9.84 33.17
C GLU A 185 -6.81 10.41 33.98
N SER A 186 -6.60 11.52 34.69
CA SER A 186 -7.65 12.22 35.43
C SER A 186 -8.68 12.86 34.49
N LYS A 187 -8.22 13.52 33.42
CA LYS A 187 -9.11 14.14 32.40
C LYS A 187 -9.85 13.08 31.58
N VAL A 188 -9.19 11.99 31.19
CA VAL A 188 -9.84 10.85 30.52
C VAL A 188 -10.94 10.27 31.40
N ARG A 189 -10.65 9.94 32.68
CA ARG A 189 -11.69 9.45 33.62
C ARG A 189 -12.85 10.42 33.81
N LYS A 190 -12.60 11.74 33.78
CA LYS A 190 -13.65 12.77 33.84
C LYS A 190 -14.54 12.75 32.60
N ILE A 191 -13.96 12.57 31.42
CA ILE A 191 -14.67 12.45 30.13
C ILE A 191 -15.46 11.14 30.06
N LEU A 192 -14.90 10.02 30.55
CA LEU A 192 -15.59 8.71 30.57
C LEU A 192 -16.86 8.70 31.43
N ARG A 193 -16.96 9.59 32.43
CA ARG A 193 -18.17 9.73 33.26
C ARG A 193 -19.32 10.47 32.58
N ILE A 194 -19.06 11.12 31.44
CA ILE A 194 -20.04 11.96 30.72
C ILE A 194 -20.54 11.27 29.43
N LEU A 195 -19.89 10.17 29.02
CA LEU A 195 -20.27 9.40 27.83
C LEU A 195 -21.50 8.51 28.10
N PRO A 196 -22.36 8.28 27.10
CA PRO A 196 -23.47 7.33 27.21
C PRO A 196 -22.98 5.92 27.60
N LYS A 197 -23.70 5.22 28.49
CA LYS A 197 -23.30 3.88 28.97
C LYS A 197 -23.05 2.86 27.84
N SER A 198 -23.70 3.02 26.69
CA SER A 198 -23.53 2.20 25.48
C SER A 198 -22.15 2.33 24.81
N TRP A 199 -21.29 3.24 25.27
CA TRP A 199 -19.95 3.46 24.74
C TRP A 199 -18.82 2.88 25.60
N ALA A 200 -19.11 2.35 26.79
CA ALA A 200 -18.10 1.80 27.70
C ALA A 200 -17.22 0.75 27.00
N SER A 201 -17.83 -0.23 26.32
CA SER A 201 -17.13 -1.29 25.59
C SER A 201 -16.29 -0.81 24.41
N LYS A 202 -16.68 0.29 23.74
CA LYS A 202 -15.91 0.90 22.64
C LYS A 202 -14.69 1.66 23.14
N VAL A 203 -14.83 2.31 24.29
CA VAL A 203 -13.74 3.03 24.96
C VAL A 203 -12.72 2.05 25.53
N ASP A 204 -13.18 0.94 26.13
CA ASP A 204 -12.30 -0.09 26.66
C ASP A 204 -11.46 -0.69 25.53
N ALA A 205 -12.07 -1.01 24.39
CA ALA A 205 -11.36 -1.47 23.20
C ALA A 205 -10.33 -0.46 22.63
N ILE A 206 -10.62 0.84 22.69
CA ILE A 206 -9.70 1.91 22.25
C ILE A 206 -8.56 2.13 23.26
N THR A 207 -8.84 1.91 24.55
CA THR A 207 -7.87 2.07 25.63
C THR A 207 -6.95 0.85 25.70
N GLU A 208 -7.48 -0.36 25.54
CA GLU A 208 -6.71 -1.61 25.38
C GLU A 208 -5.89 -1.63 24.09
N ALA A 209 -6.38 -1.04 22.99
CA ALA A 209 -5.61 -0.90 21.76
C ALA A 209 -4.37 0.01 21.91
N LYS A 210 -4.29 0.85 22.96
CA LYS A 210 -3.08 1.64 23.25
C LYS A 210 -2.01 0.85 24.00
N ASP A 211 -2.39 -0.17 24.76
CA ASP A 211 -1.48 -1.04 25.52
C ASP A 211 -1.39 -2.43 24.87
N LEU A 212 -1.07 -2.48 23.58
CA LEU A 212 -0.83 -3.70 22.78
C LEU A 212 0.47 -4.44 23.17
N LYS A 213 0.65 -4.70 24.46
CA LYS A 213 1.55 -5.73 24.99
C LYS A 213 0.73 -6.61 25.93
N VAL A 214 0.31 -7.76 25.38
CA VAL A 214 -0.23 -8.94 26.09
C VAL A 214 -1.69 -8.85 26.52
N LEU A 215 -2.56 -9.59 25.83
CA LEU A 215 -3.73 -10.23 26.45
C LEU A 215 -3.85 -11.68 25.95
N PRO A 216 -4.17 -12.65 26.83
CA PRO A 216 -4.18 -14.08 26.52
C PRO A 216 -5.46 -14.53 25.82
N MET A 217 -5.35 -15.61 25.05
CA MET A 217 -6.48 -16.29 24.39
C MET A 217 -7.23 -17.15 25.42
N GLU A 218 -8.52 -16.89 25.62
CA GLU A 218 -9.46 -17.94 26.03
C GLU A 218 -10.68 -17.90 25.11
N CYS A 219 -10.96 -19.06 24.50
CA CYS A 219 -12.12 -19.32 23.67
C CYS A 219 -13.00 -20.30 24.44
N GLY A 220 -14.17 -19.85 24.90
CA GLY A 220 -15.19 -20.68 25.50
C GLY A 220 -16.16 -21.18 24.44
N THR A 221 -16.25 -22.51 24.33
CA THR A 221 -17.23 -23.29 23.56
C THR A 221 -18.67 -23.03 24.04
N GLY A 222 -19.64 -22.95 23.12
CA GLY A 222 -21.06 -23.05 23.48
C GLY A 222 -22.01 -22.58 22.38
N VAL A 223 -22.83 -23.51 21.89
CA VAL A 223 -23.90 -23.26 20.91
C VAL A 223 -25.17 -22.76 21.62
N GLN A 224 -25.90 -21.88 20.92
CA GLN A 224 -27.35 -21.62 20.93
C GLN A 224 -27.98 -20.44 21.71
N THR A 225 -28.74 -19.67 20.91
CA THR A 225 -29.93 -18.83 21.17
C THR A 225 -29.75 -17.37 21.63
N GLY A 226 -30.50 -16.49 20.93
CA GLY A 226 -30.96 -15.22 21.46
C GLY A 226 -30.07 -14.02 21.13
N MET A 227 -30.65 -13.04 20.46
CA MET A 227 -30.14 -11.69 20.22
C MET A 227 -29.13 -11.18 21.26
N ASP A 228 -27.88 -10.97 20.87
CA ASP A 228 -26.97 -10.04 21.56
C ASP A 228 -25.95 -9.42 20.58
N LEU A 229 -26.12 -8.12 20.36
CA LEU A 229 -25.15 -7.09 19.93
C LEU A 229 -24.09 -7.46 18.87
N ALA A 230 -24.47 -7.33 17.60
CA ALA A 230 -23.56 -7.20 16.46
C ALA A 230 -22.78 -5.86 16.52
N LEU A 231 -21.67 -5.83 17.24
CA LEU A 231 -20.67 -4.75 17.22
C LEU A 231 -19.46 -5.17 16.37
N ILE A 232 -19.49 -4.81 15.08
CA ILE A 232 -18.39 -4.68 14.09
C ILE A 232 -17.09 -5.46 14.40
N PRO A 233 -16.89 -6.69 13.88
CA PRO A 233 -15.60 -7.37 13.98
C PRO A 233 -14.69 -6.91 12.84
N CYS A 234 -14.06 -5.76 13.03
CA CYS A 234 -12.95 -5.34 12.19
C CYS A 234 -11.72 -6.19 12.55
N HIS A 235 -11.26 -7.07 11.65
CA HIS A 235 -10.13 -7.99 11.90
C HIS A 235 -8.76 -7.30 11.90
N LEU A 236 -8.69 -5.97 11.79
CA LEU A 236 -7.43 -5.21 11.78
C LEU A 236 -6.61 -5.39 13.07
N TYR A 237 -7.25 -5.70 14.21
CA TYR A 237 -6.54 -5.97 15.48
C TYR A 237 -5.66 -7.23 15.40
N LEU A 238 -5.92 -8.12 14.44
CA LEU A 238 -5.12 -9.32 14.21
C LEU A 238 -3.76 -9.00 13.55
N PHE A 239 -3.51 -7.78 13.08
CA PHE A 239 -2.31 -7.47 12.30
C PHE A 239 -1.06 -7.22 13.15
N LYS A 240 -0.49 -8.30 13.68
CA LYS A 240 0.90 -8.28 14.15
C LYS A 240 1.84 -8.32 12.95
N LYS A 241 2.93 -7.55 13.01
CA LYS A 241 3.97 -7.58 11.98
C LYS A 241 4.93 -8.77 12.21
N PRO A 242 5.38 -9.46 11.14
CA PRO A 242 4.99 -9.27 9.75
C PRO A 242 3.60 -9.88 9.46
N ILE A 243 2.78 -9.17 8.68
CA ILE A 243 1.36 -9.50 8.49
C ILE A 243 1.13 -10.87 7.84
N HIS A 244 1.97 -11.27 6.89
CA HIS A 244 1.83 -12.54 6.18
C HIS A 244 2.01 -13.75 7.12
N LYS A 245 2.91 -13.69 8.12
CA LYS A 245 3.05 -14.74 9.13
C LYS A 245 1.84 -14.80 10.05
N THR A 246 1.32 -13.65 10.45
CA THR A 246 0.10 -13.62 11.26
C THR A 246 -1.10 -14.22 10.51
N LEU A 247 -1.27 -13.87 9.23
CA LEU A 247 -2.30 -14.45 8.37
C LEU A 247 -2.08 -15.95 8.13
N THR A 248 -0.82 -16.40 8.08
CA THR A 248 -0.49 -17.84 8.01
C THR A 248 -0.99 -18.57 9.25
N ASN A 249 -0.64 -18.08 10.45
CA ASN A 249 -1.09 -18.67 11.71
C ASN A 249 -2.63 -18.74 11.83
N ILE A 250 -3.34 -17.76 11.27
CA ILE A 250 -4.81 -17.77 11.23
C ILE A 250 -5.30 -18.81 10.23
N SER A 251 -4.70 -18.89 9.03
CA SER A 251 -5.06 -19.88 8.01
C SER A 251 -4.78 -21.33 8.43
N GLU A 252 -3.73 -21.57 9.21
CA GLU A 252 -3.43 -22.90 9.75
C GLU A 252 -4.50 -23.37 10.75
N LYS A 253 -5.09 -22.44 11.50
CA LYS A 253 -6.14 -22.74 12.50
C LYS A 253 -7.53 -22.87 11.89
N HIS A 254 -7.84 -22.07 10.89
CA HIS A 254 -9.20 -21.91 10.38
C HIS A 254 -9.40 -22.43 8.95
N GLY A 255 -8.32 -22.84 8.28
CA GLY A 255 -8.33 -23.34 6.92
C GLY A 255 -7.74 -22.35 5.90
N PRO A 256 -7.40 -22.83 4.69
CA PRO A 256 -6.67 -22.05 3.69
C PRO A 256 -7.51 -21.00 2.94
N LEU A 257 -8.83 -20.95 3.15
CA LEU A 257 -9.75 -19.97 2.57
C LEU A 257 -10.44 -19.22 3.71
N LEU A 258 -10.18 -17.93 3.84
CA LEU A 258 -10.70 -17.11 4.92
C LEU A 258 -11.38 -15.85 4.40
N TYR A 259 -12.57 -15.56 4.91
CA TYR A 259 -13.27 -14.32 4.65
C TYR A 259 -13.09 -13.39 5.86
N LEU A 260 -12.30 -12.34 5.67
CA LEU A 260 -11.96 -11.35 6.68
C LEU A 260 -12.66 -10.03 6.37
N ARG A 261 -12.82 -9.18 7.39
CA ARG A 261 -13.27 -7.79 7.24
C ARG A 261 -12.22 -6.83 7.74
N PHE A 262 -11.63 -6.05 6.84
CA PHE A 262 -10.72 -4.96 7.20
C PHE A 262 -11.56 -3.68 7.25
N GLY A 263 -12.13 -3.42 8.44
CA GLY A 263 -13.17 -2.40 8.62
C GLY A 263 -14.38 -2.69 7.75
N SER A 264 -14.70 -1.80 6.81
CA SER A 264 -15.80 -1.98 5.85
C SER A 264 -15.40 -2.76 4.59
N LEU A 265 -14.11 -3.04 4.38
CA LEU A 265 -13.62 -3.71 3.20
C LEU A 265 -13.68 -5.24 3.38
N PRO A 266 -14.47 -5.97 2.59
CA PRO A 266 -14.44 -7.43 2.57
C PRO A 266 -13.14 -7.93 1.95
N VAL A 267 -12.52 -8.93 2.57
CA VAL A 267 -11.23 -9.48 2.18
C VAL A 267 -11.31 -10.99 2.12
N LEU A 268 -10.96 -11.56 0.98
CA LEU A 268 -10.75 -12.99 0.81
C LEU A 268 -9.25 -13.28 0.91
N LEU A 269 -8.84 -14.04 1.91
CA LEU A 269 -7.47 -14.55 2.04
C LEU A 269 -7.44 -16.00 1.55
N ILE A 270 -6.52 -16.29 0.62
CA ILE A 270 -6.22 -17.66 0.18
C ILE A 270 -4.79 -18.03 0.53
N SER A 271 -4.58 -19.28 0.97
CA SER A 271 -3.27 -19.79 1.41
C SER A 271 -3.00 -21.22 0.91
N SER A 272 -3.66 -21.66 -0.17
CA SER A 272 -3.39 -22.96 -0.81
C SER A 272 -3.18 -22.84 -2.32
N PRO A 273 -2.41 -23.75 -2.94
CA PRO A 273 -2.18 -23.74 -4.37
C PRO A 273 -3.44 -23.91 -5.21
N SER A 274 -4.35 -24.80 -4.83
CA SER A 274 -5.58 -25.07 -5.60
C SER A 274 -6.53 -23.87 -5.63
N LEU A 275 -6.63 -23.12 -4.53
CA LEU A 275 -7.39 -21.87 -4.49
C LEU A 275 -6.72 -20.78 -5.33
N ALA A 276 -5.39 -20.72 -5.32
CA ALA A 276 -4.65 -19.76 -6.14
C ALA A 276 -4.81 -20.07 -7.63
N GLU A 277 -4.75 -21.35 -8.00
CA GLU A 277 -5.05 -21.84 -9.34
C GLU A 277 -6.47 -21.43 -9.75
N GLU A 278 -7.49 -21.71 -8.94
CA GLU A 278 -8.87 -21.33 -9.25
C GLU A 278 -9.02 -19.82 -9.45
N CYS A 279 -8.43 -19.02 -8.56
CA CYS A 279 -8.47 -17.57 -8.64
C CYS A 279 -7.77 -17.00 -9.88
N PHE A 280 -6.65 -17.59 -10.31
CA PHE A 280 -5.84 -17.08 -11.44
C PHE A 280 -6.05 -17.83 -12.76
N THR A 281 -6.97 -18.79 -12.81
CA THR A 281 -7.40 -19.46 -14.05
C THR A 281 -8.88 -19.20 -14.29
N LYS A 282 -9.76 -19.93 -13.58
CA LYS A 282 -11.21 -19.86 -13.70
C LYS A 282 -11.75 -18.45 -13.42
N ASN A 283 -11.26 -17.79 -12.37
CA ASN A 283 -11.71 -16.46 -11.96
C ASN A 283 -10.71 -15.34 -12.34
N ASP A 284 -9.75 -15.60 -13.23
CA ASP A 284 -8.65 -14.68 -13.58
C ASP A 284 -9.14 -13.27 -13.97
N VAL A 285 -10.16 -13.20 -14.83
CA VAL A 285 -10.73 -11.91 -15.26
C VAL A 285 -11.45 -11.20 -14.12
N VAL A 286 -12.20 -11.94 -13.29
CA VAL A 286 -12.94 -11.38 -12.16
C VAL A 286 -11.99 -10.77 -11.14
N PHE A 287 -10.91 -11.48 -10.79
CA PHE A 287 -9.89 -10.97 -9.88
C PHE A 287 -8.84 -10.10 -10.56
N ALA A 288 -9.00 -9.76 -11.84
CA ALA A 288 -8.03 -8.92 -12.51
C ALA A 288 -8.06 -7.46 -12.01
N ASN A 289 -9.01 -7.00 -11.19
CA ASN A 289 -8.98 -5.63 -10.67
C ASN A 289 -8.01 -5.45 -9.50
N ARG A 290 -7.78 -4.19 -9.13
CA ARG A 290 -6.95 -3.77 -7.99
C ARG A 290 -7.80 -2.89 -7.07
N PRO A 291 -7.68 -3.05 -5.73
CA PRO A 291 -8.40 -2.20 -4.80
C PRO A 291 -7.88 -0.77 -4.83
N ARG A 292 -8.78 0.20 -4.63
CA ARG A 292 -8.44 1.64 -4.64
C ARG A 292 -7.86 2.11 -3.30
N LEU A 293 -6.57 1.84 -3.11
CA LEU A 293 -5.81 2.22 -1.91
C LEU A 293 -5.14 3.61 -2.07
N LEU A 294 -4.73 4.25 -0.97
CA LEU A 294 -4.00 5.53 -1.02
C LEU A 294 -2.72 5.47 -1.88
N ALA A 295 -1.98 4.36 -1.80
CA ALA A 295 -0.78 4.16 -2.61
C ALA A 295 -1.12 4.18 -4.11
N GLY A 296 -2.19 3.50 -4.53
CA GLY A 296 -2.66 3.52 -5.92
C GLY A 296 -3.19 4.90 -6.36
N LYS A 297 -3.83 5.64 -5.45
CA LYS A 297 -4.29 7.02 -5.71
C LYS A 297 -3.13 7.98 -5.98
N HIS A 298 -2.11 7.99 -5.12
CA HIS A 298 -1.02 8.97 -5.17
C HIS A 298 0.17 8.48 -5.98
N LEU A 299 0.70 7.29 -5.67
CA LEU A 299 1.84 6.70 -6.37
C LEU A 299 1.43 5.98 -7.66
N GLY A 300 0.15 5.63 -7.82
CA GLY A 300 -0.37 5.01 -9.03
C GLY A 300 -1.02 5.96 -10.03
N TYR A 301 -0.83 7.28 -9.88
CA TYR A 301 -1.46 8.33 -10.69
C TYR A 301 -2.97 8.13 -10.81
N ASN A 302 -3.67 8.16 -9.67
CA ASN A 302 -5.09 7.88 -9.56
C ASN A 302 -5.50 6.51 -10.11
N ASN A 303 -4.70 5.48 -9.82
CA ASN A 303 -4.90 4.10 -10.27
C ASN A 303 -4.92 3.95 -11.80
N THR A 304 -4.06 4.66 -12.52
CA THR A 304 -3.97 4.58 -14.00
C THR A 304 -2.73 3.82 -14.48
N THR A 305 -1.78 3.53 -13.59
CA THR A 305 -0.53 2.80 -13.90
C THR A 305 -0.75 1.30 -14.10
N LEU A 306 0.22 0.62 -14.74
CA LEU A 306 0.16 -0.83 -14.99
C LEU A 306 -0.07 -1.67 -13.72
N LEU A 307 0.49 -1.23 -12.59
CA LEU A 307 0.39 -1.92 -11.30
C LEU A 307 -1.00 -1.76 -10.65
N TRP A 308 -1.55 -0.55 -10.69
CA TRP A 308 -2.75 -0.14 -9.94
C TRP A 308 -4.03 -0.05 -10.77
N GLY A 309 -3.93 -0.06 -12.10
CA GLY A 309 -5.05 0.09 -13.00
C GLY A 309 -6.05 -1.06 -12.94
N SER A 310 -7.35 -0.71 -12.86
CA SER A 310 -8.44 -1.66 -13.06
C SER A 310 -8.34 -2.32 -14.44
N TYR A 311 -8.80 -3.57 -14.52
CA TYR A 311 -8.80 -4.32 -15.76
C TYR A 311 -9.76 -3.67 -16.76
N GLY A 312 -9.31 -3.51 -17.99
CA GLY A 312 -10.04 -2.80 -19.04
C GLY A 312 -9.12 -2.47 -20.21
N GLN A 313 -9.64 -1.75 -21.21
CA GLN A 313 -8.88 -1.44 -22.43
C GLN A 313 -7.56 -0.71 -22.14
N HIS A 314 -7.60 0.31 -21.28
CA HIS A 314 -6.42 1.08 -20.87
C HIS A 314 -5.33 0.18 -20.29
N TRP A 315 -5.69 -0.64 -19.30
CA TRP A 315 -4.74 -1.55 -18.67
C TRP A 315 -4.21 -2.61 -19.65
N ARG A 316 -5.07 -3.18 -20.51
CA ARG A 316 -4.63 -4.16 -21.53
C ARG A 316 -3.62 -3.54 -22.50
N ASN A 317 -3.83 -2.29 -22.90
CA ASN A 317 -2.89 -1.55 -23.74
C ASN A 317 -1.54 -1.36 -23.03
N LEU A 318 -1.55 -0.90 -21.77
CA LEU A 318 -0.32 -0.78 -20.97
C LEU A 318 0.39 -2.12 -20.80
N ARG A 319 -0.36 -3.20 -20.56
CA ARG A 319 0.21 -4.54 -20.40
C ARG A 319 0.85 -5.03 -21.69
N ARG A 320 0.19 -4.81 -22.83
CA ARG A 320 0.73 -5.12 -24.16
C ARG A 320 2.05 -4.38 -24.39
N ILE A 321 2.07 -3.06 -24.16
CA ILE A 321 3.28 -2.24 -24.33
C ILE A 321 4.40 -2.76 -23.43
N ALA A 322 4.14 -2.98 -22.14
CA ALA A 322 5.15 -3.45 -21.21
C ALA A 322 5.71 -4.83 -21.61
N THR A 323 4.85 -5.78 -22.00
CA THR A 323 5.27 -7.17 -22.25
C THR A 323 5.88 -7.36 -23.64
N ILE A 324 5.35 -6.68 -24.66
CA ILE A 324 5.75 -6.89 -26.06
C ILE A 324 6.84 -5.90 -26.47
N GLU A 325 6.67 -4.62 -26.13
CA GLU A 325 7.53 -3.55 -26.64
C GLU A 325 8.74 -3.28 -25.76
N ILE A 326 8.63 -3.52 -24.44
CA ILE A 326 9.66 -3.16 -23.44
C ILE A 326 10.37 -4.39 -22.88
N LEU A 327 9.62 -5.40 -22.43
CA LEU A 327 10.13 -6.55 -21.67
C LEU A 327 9.99 -7.89 -22.41
N SER A 328 9.88 -7.85 -23.75
CA SER A 328 9.90 -9.07 -24.55
C SER A 328 11.28 -9.72 -24.52
N THR A 329 11.35 -11.03 -24.76
CA THR A 329 12.60 -11.78 -24.80
C THR A 329 13.61 -11.14 -25.74
N GLN A 330 13.17 -10.72 -26.93
CA GLN A 330 14.01 -10.04 -27.91
C GLN A 330 14.57 -8.72 -27.36
N ARG A 331 13.75 -7.87 -26.72
CA ARG A 331 14.22 -6.61 -26.14
C ARG A 331 15.19 -6.82 -24.98
N ILE A 332 14.91 -7.81 -24.14
CA ILE A 332 15.82 -8.19 -23.04
C ILE A 332 17.16 -8.62 -23.62
N GLN A 333 17.19 -9.45 -24.66
CA GLN A 333 18.42 -9.89 -25.34
C GLN A 333 19.16 -8.75 -26.04
N MET A 334 18.46 -7.84 -26.73
CA MET A 334 19.08 -6.63 -27.34
C MET A 334 19.76 -5.73 -26.30
N CYS A 335 19.32 -5.78 -25.05
CA CYS A 335 19.89 -5.04 -23.92
C CYS A 335 20.81 -5.91 -23.04
N ALA A 336 21.27 -7.08 -23.51
CA ALA A 336 22.13 -7.97 -22.72
C ALA A 336 23.44 -7.29 -22.31
N ASP A 337 24.06 -6.54 -23.22
CA ASP A 337 25.31 -5.82 -22.96
C ASP A 337 25.19 -4.84 -21.77
N ILE A 338 24.02 -4.23 -21.57
CA ILE A 338 23.78 -3.36 -20.41
C ILE A 338 23.90 -4.15 -19.11
N ARG A 339 23.24 -5.31 -19.02
CA ARG A 339 23.32 -6.17 -17.82
C ARG A 339 24.73 -6.66 -17.60
N ARG A 340 25.37 -7.13 -18.68
CA ARG A 340 26.76 -7.57 -18.68
C ARG A 340 27.64 -6.45 -18.10
N ASN A 341 27.64 -5.27 -18.70
CA ASN A 341 28.48 -4.15 -18.27
C ASN A 341 28.25 -3.73 -16.82
N GLU A 342 27.00 -3.71 -16.34
CA GLU A 342 26.72 -3.35 -14.95
C GLU A 342 27.16 -4.43 -13.95
N VAL A 343 27.06 -5.71 -14.30
CA VAL A 343 27.66 -6.79 -13.50
C VAL A 343 29.17 -6.64 -13.47
N HIS A 344 29.82 -6.37 -14.60
CA HIS A 344 31.26 -6.14 -14.67
C HIS A 344 31.70 -4.95 -13.81
N ASN A 345 30.97 -3.83 -13.87
CA ASN A 345 31.21 -2.67 -13.02
C ASN A 345 31.09 -3.02 -11.53
N LEU A 346 30.11 -3.85 -11.15
CA LEU A 346 30.01 -4.36 -9.80
C LEU A 346 31.26 -5.17 -9.42
N LEU A 347 31.67 -6.15 -10.23
CA LEU A 347 32.85 -6.97 -9.96
C LEU A 347 34.10 -6.09 -9.79
N GLN A 348 34.35 -5.15 -10.71
CA GLN A 348 35.49 -4.23 -10.64
C GLN A 348 35.47 -3.39 -9.35
N ARG A 349 34.30 -2.91 -8.91
CA ARG A 349 34.17 -2.19 -7.64
C ARG A 349 34.50 -3.07 -6.44
N LEU A 350 34.09 -4.33 -6.46
CA LEU A 350 34.39 -5.27 -5.38
C LEU A 350 35.88 -5.64 -5.31
N VAL A 351 36.58 -5.68 -6.45
CA VAL A 351 38.04 -5.86 -6.50
C VAL A 351 38.76 -4.62 -5.98
N ARG A 352 38.34 -3.43 -6.39
CA ARG A 352 38.99 -2.14 -6.06
C ARG A 352 38.68 -1.61 -4.66
N GLY A 353 37.68 -2.18 -3.98
CA GLY A 353 37.37 -1.81 -2.60
C GLY A 353 38.61 -1.93 -1.71
N LYS A 354 38.70 -1.10 -0.67
CA LYS A 354 39.65 -1.27 0.41
C LYS A 354 38.90 -1.33 1.73
N THR A 355 39.33 -2.20 2.63
CA THR A 355 38.80 -2.31 4.00
C THR A 355 39.09 -1.06 4.83
N ILE A 356 38.17 -0.72 5.74
CA ILE A 356 38.46 0.12 6.89
C ILE A 356 39.06 -0.81 7.97
N GLY A 357 40.39 -0.88 8.05
CA GLY A 357 41.11 -1.48 9.18
C GLY A 357 41.31 -3.03 9.18
N GLY A 358 41.51 -3.67 8.02
CA GLY A 358 41.75 -5.12 7.92
C GLY A 358 42.77 -5.52 6.82
N ASP A 359 42.88 -6.85 6.57
CA ASP A 359 43.71 -7.45 5.51
C ASP A 359 43.51 -6.72 4.16
N PRO A 360 44.59 -6.23 3.51
CA PRO A 360 44.49 -5.46 2.27
C PRO A 360 43.83 -6.19 1.10
N ASN A 361 43.68 -7.53 1.17
CA ASN A 361 43.06 -8.34 0.12
C ASN A 361 41.59 -8.73 0.40
N THR A 362 41.02 -8.25 1.51
CA THR A 362 39.64 -8.58 1.91
C THR A 362 38.78 -7.32 1.96
N ASN A 363 37.63 -7.35 1.30
CA ASN A 363 36.70 -6.21 1.21
C ASN A 363 35.38 -6.49 1.92
N VAL A 364 34.90 -5.54 2.72
CA VAL A 364 33.56 -5.61 3.34
C VAL A 364 32.56 -4.83 2.50
N VAL A 365 31.49 -5.50 2.10
CA VAL A 365 30.52 -4.98 1.13
C VAL A 365 29.13 -4.98 1.73
N ASP A 366 28.42 -3.86 1.61
CA ASP A 366 26.96 -3.83 1.79
C ASP A 366 26.30 -4.38 0.52
N MET A 367 25.89 -5.65 0.59
CA MET A 367 25.30 -6.36 -0.54
C MET A 367 23.97 -5.74 -0.99
N LYS A 368 23.20 -5.17 -0.05
CA LYS A 368 21.93 -4.51 -0.39
C LYS A 368 22.20 -3.26 -1.22
N ALA A 369 23.17 -2.44 -0.81
CA ALA A 369 23.56 -1.25 -1.57
C ALA A 369 24.11 -1.63 -2.95
N ALA A 370 25.02 -2.60 -3.01
CA ALA A 370 25.64 -3.07 -4.25
C ALA A 370 24.61 -3.57 -5.28
N PHE A 371 23.70 -4.47 -4.88
CA PHE A 371 22.67 -4.98 -5.78
C PHE A 371 21.63 -3.93 -6.17
N PHE A 372 21.28 -3.03 -5.24
CA PHE A 372 20.34 -1.95 -5.54
C PHE A 372 20.89 -1.02 -6.62
N GLU A 373 22.15 -0.60 -6.50
CA GLU A 373 22.81 0.29 -7.46
C GLU A 373 22.94 -0.36 -8.84
N MET A 374 23.42 -1.61 -8.90
CA MET A 374 23.54 -2.36 -10.15
C MET A 374 22.18 -2.56 -10.83
N THR A 375 21.18 -3.07 -10.11
CA THR A 375 19.83 -3.33 -10.67
C THR A 375 19.23 -2.04 -11.22
N LEU A 376 19.44 -0.95 -10.52
CA LEU A 376 18.89 0.31 -10.93
C LEU A 376 19.60 0.92 -12.13
N ASN A 377 20.93 0.85 -12.20
CA ASN A 377 21.67 1.25 -13.39
C ASN A 377 21.17 0.49 -14.63
N ILE A 378 20.96 -0.83 -14.50
CA ILE A 378 20.40 -1.65 -15.58
C ILE A 378 19.04 -1.08 -16.03
N LEU A 379 18.12 -0.86 -15.09
CA LEU A 379 16.79 -0.31 -15.41
C LEU A 379 16.89 1.08 -16.04
N MET A 380 17.74 1.96 -15.53
CA MET A 380 17.89 3.32 -16.05
C MET A 380 18.56 3.36 -17.42
N MET A 381 19.53 2.49 -17.68
CA MET A 381 20.12 2.33 -18.99
C MET A 381 19.09 1.80 -20.00
N MET A 382 18.26 0.84 -19.60
CA MET A 382 17.18 0.33 -20.45
C MET A 382 16.08 1.38 -20.72
N ILE A 383 15.77 2.25 -19.75
CA ILE A 383 14.68 3.24 -19.87
C ILE A 383 15.15 4.56 -20.50
N ALA A 384 16.28 5.09 -20.05
CA ALA A 384 16.76 6.42 -20.35
C ALA A 384 18.07 6.45 -21.18
N GLY A 385 18.74 5.30 -21.37
CA GLY A 385 20.01 5.21 -22.10
C GLY A 385 21.18 5.91 -21.38
N LYS A 386 21.10 6.08 -20.06
CA LYS A 386 22.11 6.79 -19.25
C LYS A 386 22.39 6.04 -17.94
N GLN A 387 23.66 5.96 -17.57
CA GLN A 387 24.11 5.49 -16.26
C GLN A 387 23.91 6.61 -15.24
N TYR A 388 23.25 6.30 -14.12
CA TYR A 388 22.96 7.27 -13.06
C TYR A 388 23.86 7.12 -11.82
N TYR A 389 24.60 6.00 -11.73
CA TYR A 389 25.48 5.70 -10.62
C TYR A 389 26.94 5.61 -11.11
N GLY A 390 27.88 6.16 -10.34
CA GLY A 390 29.32 6.20 -10.64
C GLY A 390 30.08 7.17 -9.73
N ASP A 391 31.42 7.20 -9.82
CA ASP A 391 32.31 7.89 -8.87
C ASP A 391 32.41 9.42 -9.04
N SER A 392 31.68 10.01 -9.99
CA SER A 392 31.62 11.48 -10.13
C SER A 392 30.61 12.10 -9.16
N ASP A 393 30.92 13.24 -8.55
CA ASP A 393 30.11 13.92 -7.54
C ASP A 393 28.65 14.19 -7.98
N GLU A 394 28.43 14.60 -9.24
CA GLU A 394 27.09 14.87 -9.78
C GLU A 394 26.20 13.60 -9.89
N LYS A 395 26.81 12.47 -10.29
CA LYS A 395 26.13 11.17 -10.35
C LYS A 395 25.80 10.66 -8.95
N LEU A 396 26.68 10.90 -7.98
CA LEU A 396 26.51 10.47 -6.58
C LEU A 396 25.29 11.12 -5.91
N GLU A 397 25.08 12.42 -6.10
CA GLU A 397 23.93 13.14 -5.52
C GLU A 397 22.60 12.68 -6.13
N THR A 398 22.55 12.57 -7.46
CA THR A 398 21.37 12.10 -8.19
C THR A 398 21.01 10.66 -7.79
N SER A 399 22.01 9.79 -7.70
CA SER A 399 21.94 8.40 -7.21
C SER A 399 21.32 8.30 -5.81
N ARG A 400 21.81 9.12 -4.87
CA ARG A 400 21.33 9.14 -3.48
C ARG A 400 19.87 9.56 -3.42
N ARG A 401 19.54 10.68 -4.07
CA ARG A 401 18.16 11.21 -4.12
C ARG A 401 17.19 10.19 -4.71
N PHE A 402 17.56 9.49 -5.78
CA PHE A 402 16.69 8.50 -6.37
C PHE A 402 16.54 7.23 -5.53
N LYS A 403 17.64 6.73 -4.94
CA LYS A 403 17.62 5.60 -4.00
C LYS A 403 16.69 5.86 -2.82
N GLU A 404 16.71 7.08 -2.28
CA GLU A 404 15.79 7.54 -1.25
C GLU A 404 14.33 7.52 -1.74
N ILE A 405 14.04 8.12 -2.91
CA ILE A 405 12.68 8.14 -3.49
C ILE A 405 12.12 6.74 -3.66
N VAL A 406 12.89 5.81 -4.22
CA VAL A 406 12.47 4.42 -4.43
C VAL A 406 12.24 3.72 -3.08
N THR A 407 13.18 3.84 -2.15
CA THR A 407 13.08 3.21 -0.83
C THR A 407 11.86 3.71 -0.06
N GLU A 408 11.65 5.03 -0.02
CA GLU A 408 10.48 5.64 0.62
C GLU A 408 9.18 5.18 -0.05
N SER A 409 9.15 5.10 -1.39
CA SER A 409 7.99 4.63 -2.16
C SER A 409 7.57 3.20 -1.78
N PHE A 410 8.53 2.27 -1.67
CA PHE A 410 8.26 0.89 -1.27
C PHE A 410 7.77 0.78 0.18
N GLN A 411 8.33 1.59 1.09
CA GLN A 411 7.92 1.59 2.50
C GLN A 411 6.48 2.09 2.65
N VAL A 412 6.12 3.22 2.02
CA VAL A 412 4.78 3.79 2.16
C VAL A 412 3.73 2.99 1.40
N SER A 413 4.09 2.33 0.29
CA SER A 413 3.17 1.48 -0.48
C SER A 413 2.80 0.20 0.25
N GLY A 414 3.69 -0.36 1.08
CA GLY A 414 3.43 -1.56 1.88
C GLY A 414 2.93 -1.28 3.30
N ALA A 415 2.82 -0.01 3.69
CA ALA A 415 2.30 0.36 4.99
C ALA A 415 0.78 0.13 5.04
N THR A 416 0.29 -0.63 6.02
CA THR A 416 -1.14 -0.78 6.29
C THR A 416 -1.72 0.57 6.70
N ASN A 417 -2.46 1.21 5.80
CA ASN A 417 -3.16 2.44 6.12
C ASN A 417 -4.54 2.12 6.69
N ILE A 418 -4.72 2.33 8.00
CA ILE A 418 -6.00 2.07 8.66
C ILE A 418 -7.13 2.92 8.03
N GLY A 419 -6.82 4.10 7.47
CA GLY A 419 -7.79 4.92 6.74
C GLY A 419 -8.33 4.30 5.45
N ASP A 420 -7.59 3.38 4.81
CA ASP A 420 -8.09 2.63 3.64
C ASP A 420 -9.15 1.58 4.02
N PHE A 421 -9.15 1.14 5.29
CA PHE A 421 -10.03 0.10 5.81
C PHE A 421 -11.18 0.66 6.64
N VAL A 422 -10.96 1.79 7.32
CA VAL A 422 -11.92 2.47 8.18
C VAL A 422 -12.09 3.92 7.69
N PRO A 423 -13.03 4.19 6.77
CA PRO A 423 -13.23 5.52 6.19
C PRO A 423 -13.47 6.62 7.23
N LEU A 424 -14.09 6.28 8.37
CA LEU A 424 -14.29 7.19 9.52
C LEU A 424 -12.98 7.73 10.10
N LEU A 425 -11.85 7.00 9.99
CA LEU A 425 -10.56 7.50 10.49
C LEU A 425 -9.97 8.61 9.61
N LYS A 426 -10.45 8.75 8.36
CA LYS A 426 -10.12 9.92 7.51
C LYS A 426 -10.72 11.20 8.07
N TRP A 427 -11.82 11.13 8.82
CA TRP A 427 -12.49 12.29 9.44
C TRP A 427 -11.77 12.84 10.67
N ILE A 428 -11.06 12.01 11.44
CA ILE A 428 -10.30 12.41 12.65
C ILE A 428 -8.88 12.90 12.36
N GLY A 429 -8.52 13.11 11.09
CA GLY A 429 -7.23 13.73 10.73
C GLY A 429 -5.99 12.87 11.02
N VAL A 430 -6.12 11.54 11.02
CA VAL A 430 -4.97 10.61 11.04
C VAL A 430 -4.33 10.59 9.64
N ASN A 431 -3.87 11.74 9.18
CA ASN A 431 -3.37 11.95 7.81
C ASN A 431 -1.87 11.72 7.67
N LYS A 432 -1.13 11.45 8.75
CA LYS A 432 0.35 11.37 8.73
C LYS A 432 0.91 10.45 7.65
N LEU A 433 0.26 9.31 7.38
CA LEU A 433 0.69 8.42 6.31
C LEU A 433 0.29 8.93 4.92
N GLU A 434 -0.92 9.50 4.77
CA GLU A 434 -1.35 10.12 3.51
C GLU A 434 -0.44 11.31 3.14
N ASP A 435 -0.08 12.15 4.10
CA ASP A 435 0.84 13.28 3.92
C ASP A 435 2.23 12.78 3.53
N LYS A 436 2.72 11.70 4.16
CA LYS A 436 3.98 11.06 3.75
C LYS A 436 3.90 10.51 2.32
N VAL A 437 2.77 9.89 1.93
CA VAL A 437 2.56 9.39 0.56
C VAL A 437 2.52 10.53 -0.46
N LYS A 438 1.88 11.66 -0.15
CA LYS A 438 1.87 12.86 -0.99
C LYS A 438 3.26 13.47 -1.15
N LEU A 439 4.02 13.58 -0.07
CA LEU A 439 5.40 14.07 -0.12
C LEU A 439 6.28 13.18 -1.02
N VAL A 440 6.14 11.86 -0.90
CA VAL A 440 6.87 10.91 -1.76
C VAL A 440 6.42 11.04 -3.22
N GLN A 441 5.13 11.24 -3.47
CA GLN A 441 4.61 11.51 -4.81
C GLN A 441 5.28 12.75 -5.42
N GLU A 442 5.31 13.88 -4.70
CA GLU A 442 5.93 15.12 -5.17
C GLU A 442 7.42 14.95 -5.50
N LYS A 443 8.18 14.29 -4.62
CA LYS A 443 9.60 13.99 -4.86
C LYS A 443 9.79 13.16 -6.14
N ARG A 444 8.93 12.15 -6.35
CA ARG A 444 8.98 11.25 -7.51
C ARG A 444 8.60 11.96 -8.80
N ASP A 445 7.54 12.75 -8.78
CA ASP A 445 7.03 13.47 -9.95
C ASP A 445 8.05 14.49 -10.44
N LYS A 446 8.67 15.24 -9.51
CA LYS A 446 9.77 16.14 -9.84
C LYS A 446 10.93 15.39 -10.51
N PHE A 447 11.38 14.28 -9.90
CA PHE A 447 12.48 13.50 -10.47
C PHE A 447 12.15 12.97 -11.88
N MET A 448 10.95 12.42 -12.09
CA MET A 448 10.55 11.92 -13.41
C MET A 448 10.43 13.03 -14.45
N GLN A 449 9.95 14.22 -14.05
CA GLN A 449 9.88 15.38 -14.93
C GLN A 449 11.29 15.82 -15.36
N ASP A 450 12.23 15.92 -14.42
CA ASP A 450 13.63 16.26 -14.67
C ASP A 450 14.23 15.30 -15.73
N LEU A 451 13.97 13.99 -15.59
CA LEU A 451 14.41 12.96 -16.55
C LEU A 451 13.81 13.14 -17.96
N ILE A 452 12.51 13.42 -18.03
CA ILE A 452 11.81 13.59 -19.31
C ILE A 452 12.33 14.82 -20.06
N GLU A 453 12.55 15.92 -19.34
CA GLU A 453 13.07 17.16 -19.92
C GLU A 453 14.50 16.98 -20.44
N GLU A 454 15.37 16.32 -19.66
CA GLU A 454 16.74 15.99 -20.11
C GLU A 454 16.71 15.19 -21.42
N HIS A 455 15.87 14.15 -21.51
CA HIS A 455 15.79 13.31 -22.70
C HIS A 455 15.22 14.07 -23.92
N LYS A 456 14.22 14.93 -23.72
CA LYS A 456 13.68 15.80 -24.79
C LYS A 456 14.72 16.76 -25.33
N ASN A 457 15.58 17.31 -24.48
CA ASN A 457 16.63 18.24 -24.88
C ASN A 457 17.75 17.53 -25.67
N ARG A 458 18.14 16.31 -25.26
CA ARG A 458 19.12 15.49 -26.01
C ARG A 458 18.66 15.14 -27.43
N ARG A 459 17.38 14.80 -27.61
CA ARG A 459 16.81 14.49 -28.93
C ARG A 459 16.81 15.66 -29.92
N LYS A 460 16.86 16.91 -29.45
CA LYS A 460 16.90 18.09 -30.31
C LYS A 460 18.32 18.44 -30.80
N GLY A 461 19.36 17.79 -30.28
CA GLY A 461 20.77 18.14 -30.53
C GLY A 461 21.63 17.07 -31.21
N SER A 462 21.07 15.96 -31.70
CA SER A 462 21.87 14.87 -32.30
C SER A 462 21.38 14.49 -33.71
N HIS A 463 22.26 14.73 -34.70
CA HIS A 463 22.20 14.12 -36.03
C HIS A 463 22.71 12.68 -35.88
N TRP A 464 21.94 11.68 -36.31
CA TRP A 464 22.27 10.27 -36.15
C TRP A 464 23.21 9.81 -37.26
N ASP A 465 24.47 9.52 -36.91
CA ASP A 465 25.32 8.62 -37.68
C ASP A 465 24.92 7.17 -37.40
N GLN A 466 24.64 6.45 -38.46
CA GLN A 466 24.36 5.02 -38.47
C GLN A 466 25.70 4.30 -38.58
N LYS A 467 26.09 3.49 -37.58
CA LYS A 467 27.17 2.52 -37.78
C LYS A 467 26.91 1.18 -37.07
N ASN A 468 26.79 0.19 -37.96
CA ASN A 468 26.68 -1.26 -37.90
C ASN A 468 27.27 -1.98 -36.69
N ASN A 469 26.57 -3.01 -36.20
CA ASN A 469 26.98 -3.84 -35.06
C ASN A 469 26.74 -5.33 -35.34
N THR A 470 27.67 -6.00 -36.03
CA THR A 470 28.05 -7.39 -35.74
C THR A 470 29.48 -7.70 -36.21
N MET A 471 30.16 -8.65 -35.56
CA MET A 471 31.49 -9.16 -35.97
C MET A 471 31.43 -9.96 -37.28
N ILE A 472 30.25 -10.45 -37.65
CA ILE A 472 29.97 -11.13 -38.93
C ILE A 472 29.99 -10.12 -40.08
N ASP A 473 29.44 -8.91 -39.88
CA ASP A 473 29.48 -7.84 -40.88
C ASP A 473 30.92 -7.38 -41.19
N VAL A 474 31.82 -7.47 -40.19
CA VAL A 474 33.25 -7.16 -40.36
C VAL A 474 33.97 -8.26 -41.15
N LEU A 475 33.71 -9.53 -40.84
CA LEU A 475 34.33 -10.67 -41.54
C LEU A 475 33.84 -10.80 -42.99
N LEU A 476 32.57 -10.51 -43.27
CA LEU A 476 32.02 -10.45 -44.63
C LEU A 476 32.59 -9.26 -45.43
N SER A 477 32.81 -8.11 -44.78
CA SER A 477 33.43 -6.96 -45.46
C SER A 477 34.91 -7.19 -45.83
N LEU A 478 35.62 -8.05 -45.09
CA LEU A 478 37.01 -8.43 -45.39
C LEU A 478 37.10 -9.48 -46.50
N GLN A 479 36.09 -10.35 -46.60
CA GLN A 479 35.92 -11.31 -47.69
C GLN A 479 35.71 -10.59 -49.04
N ASP A 480 35.01 -9.44 -49.06
CA ASP A 480 34.83 -8.61 -50.25
C ASP A 480 36.13 -7.92 -50.72
N SER A 481 37.08 -7.67 -49.81
CA SER A 481 38.34 -6.99 -50.12
C SER A 481 39.52 -7.93 -50.43
N GLU A 482 39.57 -9.11 -49.80
CA GLU A 482 40.66 -10.10 -49.93
C GLU A 482 40.12 -11.54 -50.03
N PRO A 483 39.43 -11.88 -51.13
CA PRO A 483 38.63 -13.11 -51.23
C PRO A 483 39.46 -14.41 -51.18
N ASP A 484 40.73 -14.36 -51.55
CA ASP A 484 41.62 -15.53 -51.55
C ASP A 484 42.15 -15.87 -50.13
N CYS A 485 42.10 -14.92 -49.19
CA CYS A 485 42.59 -15.08 -47.82
C CYS A 485 41.49 -15.49 -46.83
N TYR A 486 40.23 -15.08 -47.07
CA TYR A 486 39.10 -15.28 -46.16
C TYR A 486 37.99 -16.13 -46.80
N THR A 487 38.29 -17.42 -47.01
CA THR A 487 37.33 -18.36 -47.58
C THR A 487 36.24 -18.76 -46.57
N ASP A 488 35.10 -19.23 -47.07
CA ASP A 488 34.00 -19.73 -46.23
C ASP A 488 34.42 -20.84 -45.24
N GLU A 489 35.48 -21.59 -45.56
CA GLU A 489 36.06 -22.62 -44.69
C GLU A 489 36.89 -22.01 -43.56
N VAL A 490 37.58 -20.88 -43.78
CA VAL A 490 38.29 -20.11 -42.74
C VAL A 490 37.30 -19.41 -41.81
N ILE A 491 36.20 -18.85 -42.34
CA ILE A 491 35.15 -18.21 -41.54
C ILE A 491 34.42 -19.25 -40.67
N ARG A 492 34.14 -20.45 -41.21
CA ARG A 492 33.62 -21.58 -40.44
C ARG A 492 34.64 -22.10 -39.41
N GLY A 493 35.92 -22.17 -39.76
CA GLY A 493 37.01 -22.57 -38.87
C GLY A 493 37.17 -21.64 -37.66
N MET A 494 37.21 -20.32 -37.88
CA MET A 494 37.27 -19.32 -36.81
C MET A 494 36.01 -19.31 -35.92
N GLY A 495 34.83 -19.56 -36.50
CA GLY A 495 33.59 -19.74 -35.73
C GLY A 495 33.57 -21.02 -34.88
N MET A 496 34.31 -22.06 -35.30
CA MET A 496 34.44 -23.33 -34.58
C MET A 496 35.54 -23.27 -33.50
N ASP A 497 36.60 -22.50 -33.70
CA ASP A 497 37.65 -22.23 -32.70
C ASP A 497 37.15 -21.36 -31.53
N MET A 498 36.09 -20.57 -31.73
CA MET A 498 35.33 -19.91 -30.64
C MET A 498 34.43 -20.86 -29.84
N PHE A 499 34.24 -22.11 -30.31
CA PHE A 499 33.30 -23.07 -29.74
C PHE A 499 33.96 -24.14 -28.83
N THR A 500 35.29 -24.15 -28.68
CA THR A 500 35.96 -24.96 -27.65
C THR A 500 36.19 -24.13 -26.38
N ALA A 501 35.28 -24.32 -25.43
CA ALA A 501 35.16 -23.64 -24.16
C ALA A 501 36.45 -23.63 -23.33
N ASP A 502 36.99 -22.42 -23.11
CA ASP A 502 37.84 -22.12 -21.97
C ASP A 502 36.97 -21.69 -20.78
N SER A 503 37.24 -22.27 -19.61
CA SER A 503 36.65 -21.94 -18.31
C SER A 503 37.10 -20.58 -17.74
N SER A 504 37.73 -19.73 -18.56
CA SER A 504 38.34 -18.45 -18.20
C SER A 504 37.54 -17.22 -18.63
N ARG A 505 36.32 -17.37 -19.19
CA ARG A 505 35.44 -16.24 -19.50
C ARG A 505 34.37 -16.02 -18.43
N LEU A 506 33.99 -14.76 -18.23
CA LEU A 506 32.90 -14.41 -17.34
C LEU A 506 31.57 -14.93 -17.87
N LEU A 507 30.70 -15.31 -16.93
CA LEU A 507 29.34 -15.75 -17.21
C LEU A 507 28.59 -14.71 -18.06
N ASP A 508 27.85 -15.18 -19.07
CA ASP A 508 26.96 -14.36 -19.88
C ASP A 508 25.53 -14.92 -19.88
N ASP A 509 24.57 -14.13 -20.39
CA ASP A 509 23.15 -14.47 -20.36
C ASP A 509 22.81 -15.79 -21.07
N SER A 510 23.55 -16.15 -22.13
CA SER A 510 23.37 -17.41 -22.86
C SER A 510 23.72 -18.65 -22.03
N ASP A 511 24.61 -18.50 -21.05
CA ASP A 511 25.08 -19.60 -20.20
C ASP A 511 24.05 -19.97 -19.13
N LEU A 512 23.17 -19.03 -18.75
CA LEU A 512 22.17 -19.23 -17.69
C LEU A 512 21.32 -20.48 -17.95
N ALA A 513 20.90 -20.70 -19.19
CA ALA A 513 20.10 -21.87 -19.57
C ALA A 513 20.77 -23.22 -19.26
N GLN A 514 22.10 -23.24 -19.13
CA GLN A 514 22.91 -24.44 -18.86
C GLN A 514 23.30 -24.58 -17.38
N LEU A 515 22.79 -23.70 -16.50
CA LEU A 515 23.11 -23.68 -15.07
C LEU A 515 21.87 -24.02 -14.22
N PRO A 516 21.40 -25.28 -14.23
CA PRO A 516 20.18 -25.68 -13.52
C PRO A 516 20.31 -25.53 -12.01
N TYR A 517 21.50 -25.74 -11.44
CA TYR A 517 21.72 -25.58 -10.01
C TYR A 517 21.64 -24.11 -9.57
N LEU A 518 22.17 -23.18 -10.36
CA LEU A 518 22.04 -21.73 -10.12
C LEU A 518 20.57 -21.30 -10.17
N HIS A 519 19.81 -21.81 -11.13
CA HIS A 519 18.36 -21.62 -11.18
C HIS A 519 17.67 -22.18 -9.93
N GLY A 520 18.11 -23.34 -9.45
CA GLY A 520 17.61 -23.92 -8.21
C GLY A 520 17.90 -23.06 -6.98
N ILE A 521 19.07 -22.43 -6.90
CA ILE A 521 19.41 -21.49 -5.81
C ILE A 521 18.47 -20.29 -5.83
N ILE A 522 18.22 -19.71 -7.02
CA ILE A 522 17.32 -18.56 -7.17
C ILE A 522 15.88 -18.95 -6.81
N ASN A 523 15.39 -20.09 -7.31
CA ASN A 523 14.04 -20.57 -7.04
C ASN A 523 13.84 -20.93 -5.56
N GLU A 524 14.82 -21.55 -4.90
CA GLU A 524 14.75 -21.83 -3.46
C GLU A 524 14.78 -20.55 -2.63
N THR A 525 15.56 -19.55 -3.07
CA THR A 525 15.55 -18.23 -2.45
C THR A 525 14.19 -17.57 -2.59
N LEU A 526 13.58 -17.60 -3.79
CA LEU A 526 12.25 -17.03 -4.04
C LEU A 526 11.12 -17.81 -3.35
N ARG A 527 11.31 -19.11 -3.11
CA ARG A 527 10.40 -19.96 -2.33
C ARG A 527 10.39 -19.53 -0.87
N MET A 528 11.56 -19.56 -0.23
CA MET A 528 11.71 -19.24 1.20
C MET A 528 11.47 -17.76 1.47
N TYR A 529 11.97 -16.90 0.58
CA TYR A 529 11.95 -15.45 0.72
C TYR A 529 11.27 -14.75 -0.48
N PRO A 530 9.93 -14.92 -0.66
CA PRO A 530 9.23 -14.28 -1.76
C PRO A 530 9.31 -12.76 -1.64
N ALA A 531 9.62 -12.09 -2.75
CA ALA A 531 9.74 -10.64 -2.78
C ALA A 531 8.45 -9.96 -2.33
N ALA A 532 7.27 -10.47 -2.72
CA ALA A 532 5.95 -10.00 -2.30
C ALA A 532 5.17 -11.12 -1.59
N PRO A 533 5.27 -11.26 -0.26
CA PRO A 533 4.75 -12.43 0.46
C PRO A 533 3.21 -12.55 0.47
N LEU A 534 2.48 -11.46 0.16
CA LEU A 534 1.02 -11.45 -0.03
C LEU A 534 0.58 -11.21 -1.49
N LEU A 535 1.54 -11.26 -2.44
CA LEU A 535 1.39 -10.69 -3.77
C LEU A 535 0.87 -9.23 -3.73
N VAL A 536 0.50 -8.69 -4.89
CA VAL A 536 -0.20 -7.40 -4.97
C VAL A 536 -1.69 -7.67 -4.81
N PRO A 537 -2.43 -6.94 -3.95
CA PRO A 537 -3.85 -7.19 -3.72
C PRO A 537 -4.68 -7.16 -5.00
N HIS A 538 -5.61 -8.10 -5.13
CA HIS A 538 -6.58 -8.18 -6.21
C HIS A 538 -7.95 -7.69 -5.73
N GLU A 539 -8.87 -7.39 -6.65
CA GLU A 539 -10.25 -7.04 -6.32
C GLU A 539 -11.18 -7.75 -7.30
N SER A 540 -12.31 -8.30 -6.81
CA SER A 540 -13.32 -8.91 -7.67
C SER A 540 -14.12 -7.83 -8.41
N SER A 541 -14.13 -7.88 -9.75
CA SER A 541 -14.94 -6.98 -10.58
C SER A 541 -16.43 -7.33 -10.58
N ASP A 542 -16.75 -8.58 -10.25
CA ASP A 542 -18.08 -9.16 -10.25
C ASP A 542 -18.17 -10.27 -9.16
N GLU A 543 -19.36 -10.80 -8.95
CA GLU A 543 -19.60 -11.96 -8.11
C GLU A 543 -18.94 -13.22 -8.69
N CYS A 544 -18.36 -14.08 -7.85
CA CYS A 544 -17.80 -15.34 -8.29
C CYS A 544 -17.85 -16.42 -7.20
N ILE A 545 -17.39 -17.63 -7.53
CA ILE A 545 -17.26 -18.73 -6.60
C ILE A 545 -15.77 -19.09 -6.48
N VAL A 546 -15.30 -19.22 -5.25
CA VAL A 546 -13.95 -19.72 -4.93
C VAL A 546 -14.10 -20.88 -3.94
N GLY A 547 -13.58 -22.05 -4.31
CA GLY A 547 -13.93 -23.31 -3.65
C GLY A 547 -15.43 -23.56 -3.76
N SER A 548 -16.10 -23.65 -2.62
CA SER A 548 -17.56 -23.79 -2.52
C SER A 548 -18.26 -22.52 -2.04
N PHE A 549 -17.57 -21.38 -1.98
CA PHE A 549 -18.08 -20.16 -1.35
C PHE A 549 -18.35 -19.06 -2.37
N HIS A 550 -19.46 -18.35 -2.18
CA HIS A 550 -19.79 -17.14 -2.94
C HIS A 550 -18.91 -15.97 -2.48
N VAL A 551 -18.34 -15.27 -3.44
CA VAL A 551 -17.48 -14.10 -3.25
C VAL A 551 -18.17 -12.90 -3.89
N PRO A 552 -18.63 -11.93 -3.09
CA PRO A 552 -19.26 -10.72 -3.62
C PRO A 552 -18.31 -9.87 -4.47
N ARG A 553 -18.88 -9.08 -5.38
CA ARG A 553 -18.17 -8.02 -6.10
C ARG A 553 -17.51 -7.01 -5.13
N GLY A 554 -16.34 -6.51 -5.47
CA GLY A 554 -15.58 -5.55 -4.66
C GLY A 554 -14.84 -6.18 -3.48
N THR A 555 -14.75 -7.51 -3.44
CA THR A 555 -13.96 -8.23 -2.42
C THR A 555 -12.49 -8.16 -2.79
N MET A 556 -11.67 -7.69 -1.84
CA MET A 556 -10.22 -7.69 -2.00
C MET A 556 -9.68 -9.11 -1.81
N LEU A 557 -8.95 -9.63 -2.80
CA LEU A 557 -8.27 -10.91 -2.70
C LEU A 557 -6.80 -10.71 -2.28
N LEU A 558 -6.41 -11.37 -1.20
CA LEU A 558 -5.03 -11.51 -0.76
C LEU A 558 -4.57 -12.97 -0.92
N VAL A 559 -3.43 -13.15 -1.56
CA VAL A 559 -2.83 -14.48 -1.74
C VAL A 559 -1.62 -14.57 -0.83
N ASN A 560 -1.71 -15.39 0.22
CA ASN A 560 -0.60 -15.60 1.14
C ASN A 560 0.43 -16.54 0.50
N LEU A 561 1.22 -15.98 -0.41
CA LEU A 561 2.26 -16.69 -1.13
C LEU A 561 3.28 -17.30 -0.18
N TRP A 562 3.63 -16.58 0.89
CA TRP A 562 4.57 -17.08 1.89
C TRP A 562 4.08 -18.37 2.55
N ALA A 563 2.80 -18.45 2.92
CA ALA A 563 2.21 -19.67 3.46
C ALA A 563 2.29 -20.83 2.45
N ILE A 564 1.91 -20.61 1.20
CA ILE A 564 1.93 -21.63 0.15
C ILE A 564 3.35 -22.16 -0.07
N GLN A 565 4.34 -21.28 -0.16
CA GLN A 565 5.72 -21.65 -0.48
C GLN A 565 6.51 -22.20 0.73
N ASN A 566 5.98 -22.09 1.95
CA ASN A 566 6.59 -22.62 3.17
C ASN A 566 5.74 -23.69 3.86
N ASP A 567 4.64 -24.13 3.24
CA ASP A 567 3.80 -25.20 3.77
C ASP A 567 4.58 -26.53 3.81
N ALA A 568 4.76 -27.08 5.00
CA ALA A 568 5.42 -28.36 5.23
C ALA A 568 4.70 -29.56 4.59
N LYS A 569 3.42 -29.41 4.21
CA LYS A 569 2.66 -30.42 3.46
C LYS A 569 3.00 -30.41 1.97
N LEU A 570 3.49 -29.29 1.44
CA LEU A 570 3.83 -29.11 0.02
C LEU A 570 5.34 -29.25 -0.23
N TRP A 571 6.15 -28.92 0.76
CA TRP A 571 7.60 -28.85 0.66
C TRP A 571 8.27 -29.69 1.74
N ASP A 572 9.03 -30.72 1.34
CA ASP A 572 9.89 -31.47 2.27
C ASP A 572 10.92 -30.53 2.90
N LYS A 573 11.03 -30.58 4.23
CA LYS A 573 11.95 -29.76 5.04
C LYS A 573 11.93 -28.28 4.58
N PRO A 574 10.80 -27.57 4.73
CA PRO A 574 10.58 -26.25 4.11
C PRO A 574 11.52 -25.16 4.66
N ASN A 575 12.09 -25.38 5.84
CA ASN A 575 13.02 -24.47 6.52
C ASN A 575 14.49 -24.73 6.15
N GLU A 576 14.80 -25.82 5.44
CA GLU A 576 16.13 -26.09 4.93
C GLU A 576 16.27 -25.50 3.53
N PHE A 577 17.36 -24.77 3.27
CA PHE A 577 17.70 -24.26 1.95
C PHE A 577 18.23 -25.40 1.08
N LYS A 578 17.39 -25.94 0.19
CA LYS A 578 17.69 -27.13 -0.65
C LYS A 578 17.43 -26.84 -2.14
N PRO A 579 18.37 -26.20 -2.86
CA PRO A 579 18.25 -25.92 -4.30
C PRO A 579 17.97 -27.16 -5.17
N GLU A 580 18.39 -28.34 -4.72
CA GLU A 580 18.27 -29.61 -5.43
C GLU A 580 16.82 -29.95 -5.80
N ARG A 581 15.85 -29.47 -5.00
CA ARG A 581 14.42 -29.68 -5.28
C ARG A 581 13.94 -29.03 -6.58
N PHE A 582 14.76 -28.15 -7.16
CA PHE A 582 14.44 -27.41 -8.37
C PHE A 582 15.16 -27.89 -9.63
N ILE A 583 16.04 -28.89 -9.55
CA ILE A 583 16.79 -29.40 -10.70
C ILE A 583 15.82 -29.98 -11.75
N ASP A 584 14.80 -30.73 -11.33
CA ASP A 584 13.78 -31.33 -12.20
C ASP A 584 12.41 -30.64 -12.11
N PHE A 585 12.36 -29.43 -11.52
CA PHE A 585 11.09 -28.75 -11.24
C PHE A 585 10.43 -28.23 -12.52
N LYS A 586 9.18 -28.65 -12.76
CA LYS A 586 8.45 -28.34 -14.00
C LYS A 586 7.62 -27.05 -13.94
N GLY A 587 7.96 -26.14 -13.03
CA GLY A 587 7.27 -24.86 -12.90
C GLY A 587 5.81 -25.02 -12.45
N GLN A 588 4.90 -24.32 -13.13
CA GLN A 588 3.46 -24.32 -12.81
C GLN A 588 2.77 -25.66 -13.06
N ARG A 589 3.36 -26.55 -13.87
CA ARG A 589 2.86 -27.92 -14.07
C ARG A 589 2.97 -28.77 -12.79
N ASP A 590 3.56 -28.21 -11.74
CA ASP A 590 3.74 -28.80 -10.43
C ASP A 590 2.72 -28.24 -9.40
N GLY A 591 1.52 -27.87 -9.87
CA GLY A 591 0.37 -27.58 -9.02
C GLY A 591 0.45 -26.27 -8.24
N PHE A 592 0.90 -25.17 -8.86
CA PHE A 592 0.89 -23.81 -8.26
C PHE A 592 1.65 -23.64 -6.93
N ARG A 593 2.47 -24.62 -6.53
CA ARG A 593 3.22 -24.57 -5.26
C ARG A 593 4.32 -23.51 -5.22
N LEU A 594 4.81 -23.06 -6.38
CA LEU A 594 5.77 -21.96 -6.53
C LEU A 594 5.22 -20.92 -7.53
N MET A 595 5.03 -19.68 -7.09
CA MET A 595 4.56 -18.57 -7.95
C MET A 595 5.08 -17.20 -7.50
N PRO A 596 6.42 -17.02 -7.41
CA PRO A 596 7.06 -15.81 -6.87
C PRO A 596 6.76 -14.54 -7.66
N PHE A 597 6.34 -14.70 -8.92
CA PHE A 597 5.97 -13.62 -9.82
C PHE A 597 4.45 -13.49 -10.01
N GLY A 598 3.65 -14.20 -9.20
CA GLY A 598 2.19 -14.30 -9.37
C GLY A 598 1.80 -15.08 -10.63
N TYR A 599 0.53 -15.04 -10.99
CA TYR A 599 0.00 -15.74 -12.16
C TYR A 599 -1.14 -14.99 -12.85
N GLY A 600 -1.59 -15.53 -13.99
CA GLY A 600 -2.71 -15.00 -14.76
C GLY A 600 -2.41 -13.65 -15.40
N ARG A 601 -3.45 -12.87 -15.67
CA ARG A 601 -3.33 -11.56 -16.34
C ARG A 601 -2.43 -10.59 -15.58
N ARG A 602 -2.31 -10.75 -14.28
CA ARG A 602 -1.54 -9.87 -13.40
C ARG A 602 -0.18 -10.43 -13.00
N GLY A 603 0.25 -11.57 -13.57
CA GLY A 603 1.61 -12.09 -13.40
C GLY A 603 2.67 -11.06 -13.79
N CYS A 604 3.84 -11.11 -13.17
CA CYS A 604 4.88 -10.09 -13.34
C CYS A 604 5.32 -9.96 -14.81
N PRO A 605 5.27 -8.76 -15.42
CA PRO A 605 5.79 -8.58 -16.77
C PRO A 605 7.33 -8.58 -16.82
N GLY A 606 7.99 -8.37 -15.67
CA GLY A 606 9.45 -8.29 -15.54
C GLY A 606 10.12 -9.57 -15.07
N GLU A 607 9.40 -10.70 -15.01
CA GLU A 607 9.92 -12.00 -14.57
C GLU A 607 11.20 -12.40 -15.32
N ASN A 608 11.17 -12.39 -16.65
CA ASN A 608 12.33 -12.76 -17.47
C ASN A 608 13.54 -11.87 -17.17
N LEU A 609 13.35 -10.54 -17.09
CA LEU A 609 14.44 -9.61 -16.78
C LEU A 609 15.00 -9.87 -15.38
N ALA A 610 14.14 -10.09 -14.38
CA ALA A 610 14.54 -10.36 -13.01
C ALA A 610 15.39 -11.64 -12.91
N MET A 611 14.98 -12.71 -13.61
CA MET A 611 15.72 -13.98 -13.62
C MET A 611 17.10 -13.84 -14.28
N HIS A 612 17.22 -13.09 -15.38
CA HIS A 612 18.52 -12.84 -16.02
C HIS A 612 19.43 -12.00 -15.13
N VAL A 613 18.92 -10.90 -14.56
CA VAL A 613 19.70 -10.03 -13.67
C VAL A 613 20.17 -10.79 -12.43
N ALA A 614 19.30 -11.57 -11.80
CA ALA A 614 19.65 -12.37 -10.61
C ALA A 614 20.63 -13.48 -10.96
N GLY A 615 20.41 -14.21 -12.06
CA GLY A 615 21.28 -15.27 -12.55
C GLY A 615 22.68 -14.77 -12.85
N LEU A 616 22.78 -13.73 -13.68
CA LEU A 616 24.07 -13.16 -14.10
C LEU A 616 24.84 -12.62 -12.89
N ALA A 617 24.20 -11.80 -12.05
CA ALA A 617 24.88 -11.23 -10.90
C ALA A 617 25.33 -12.29 -9.89
N LEU A 618 24.45 -13.22 -9.51
CA LEU A 618 24.79 -14.26 -8.54
C LEU A 618 25.85 -15.21 -9.08
N GLY A 619 25.70 -15.67 -10.33
CA GLY A 619 26.66 -16.56 -10.97
C GLY A 619 28.04 -15.94 -11.09
N SER A 620 28.14 -14.69 -11.53
CA SER A 620 29.42 -13.97 -11.62
C SER A 620 30.05 -13.75 -10.24
N LEU A 621 29.27 -13.42 -9.21
CA LEU A 621 29.81 -13.25 -7.84
C LEU A 621 30.34 -14.55 -7.25
N ILE A 622 29.69 -15.70 -7.53
CA ILE A 622 30.16 -17.03 -7.11
C ILE A 622 31.43 -17.42 -7.88
N GLN A 623 31.45 -17.16 -9.19
CA GLN A 623 32.59 -17.44 -10.08
C GLN A 623 33.83 -16.66 -9.65
N CYS A 624 33.67 -15.40 -9.24
CA CYS A 624 34.78 -14.48 -9.04
C CYS A 624 35.28 -14.41 -7.59
N PHE A 625 34.41 -14.56 -6.60
CA PHE A 625 34.75 -14.27 -5.21
C PHE A 625 34.53 -15.46 -4.27
N GLU A 626 35.35 -15.50 -3.23
CA GLU A 626 35.09 -16.23 -2.00
C GLU A 626 34.43 -15.27 -0.99
N TRP A 627 33.43 -15.78 -0.28
CA TRP A 627 32.58 -14.98 0.60
C TRP A 627 32.64 -15.48 2.02
N GLU A 628 32.85 -14.56 2.96
CA GLU A 628 32.93 -14.84 4.39
C GLU A 628 32.04 -13.89 5.18
N ARG A 629 31.63 -14.34 6.37
CA ARG A 629 30.88 -13.51 7.30
C ARG A 629 31.80 -12.46 7.90
N VAL A 630 31.25 -11.29 8.21
CA VAL A 630 32.02 -10.21 8.88
C VAL A 630 32.42 -10.59 10.31
N SER A 631 31.63 -11.45 10.97
CA SER A 631 31.86 -11.99 12.31
C SER A 631 31.56 -13.50 12.35
N GLU A 632 31.85 -14.15 13.49
CA GLU A 632 31.52 -15.56 13.73
C GLU A 632 30.02 -15.81 13.92
N GLU A 633 29.23 -14.76 14.15
CA GLU A 633 27.77 -14.85 14.31
C GLU A 633 27.10 -15.25 12.99
N LEU A 634 25.97 -15.94 13.08
CA LEU A 634 25.15 -16.25 11.90
C LEU A 634 24.50 -14.96 11.37
N VAL A 635 24.29 -14.90 10.05
CA VAL A 635 23.62 -13.76 9.41
C VAL A 635 22.18 -13.67 9.93
N ASP A 636 21.80 -12.51 10.46
CA ASP A 636 20.42 -12.26 10.90
C ASP A 636 19.48 -12.27 9.69
N MET A 637 18.58 -13.26 9.63
CA MET A 637 17.57 -13.41 8.57
C MET A 637 16.23 -12.73 8.88
N THR A 638 16.16 -11.90 9.92
CA THR A 638 14.96 -11.14 10.29
C THR A 638 14.50 -10.25 9.14
N GLU A 639 13.19 -10.23 8.92
CA GLU A 639 12.54 -9.48 7.83
C GLU A 639 12.25 -8.04 8.25
N GLY A 640 12.50 -7.11 7.34
CA GLY A 640 12.16 -5.70 7.47
C GLY A 640 10.73 -5.41 7.00
N PRO A 641 10.17 -4.25 7.38
CA PRO A 641 8.84 -3.85 6.94
C PRO A 641 8.85 -3.31 5.49
N GLY A 642 7.77 -3.51 4.74
CA GLY A 642 7.60 -2.89 3.43
C GLY A 642 6.59 -3.62 2.54
N LEU A 643 6.45 -3.14 1.30
CA LEU A 643 5.71 -3.83 0.24
C LEU A 643 6.43 -5.12 -0.16
N THR A 644 7.77 -5.09 -0.11
CA THR A 644 8.61 -6.25 -0.30
C THR A 644 9.04 -6.86 1.03
N MET A 645 9.73 -8.00 0.99
CA MET A 645 10.31 -8.66 2.17
C MET A 645 11.84 -8.47 2.26
N PRO A 646 12.34 -7.25 2.53
CA PRO A 646 13.78 -7.02 2.67
C PRO A 646 14.30 -7.64 3.96
N LYS A 647 15.62 -7.81 4.08
CA LYS A 647 16.26 -8.04 5.38
C LYS A 647 16.12 -6.79 6.26
N ALA A 648 15.83 -6.99 7.55
CA ALA A 648 15.79 -5.92 8.54
C ALA A 648 17.17 -5.25 8.68
N ILE A 649 18.22 -6.08 8.72
CA ILE A 649 19.62 -5.66 8.71
C ILE A 649 20.22 -6.02 7.35
N PRO A 650 20.78 -5.05 6.59
CA PRO A 650 21.49 -5.33 5.35
C PRO A 650 22.62 -6.37 5.54
N LEU A 651 22.83 -7.23 4.55
CA LEU A 651 23.93 -8.18 4.59
C LEU A 651 25.25 -7.46 4.33
N LEU A 652 26.12 -7.45 5.35
CA LEU A 652 27.53 -7.13 5.20
C LEU A 652 28.29 -8.44 5.01
N ALA A 653 29.06 -8.54 3.93
CA ALA A 653 29.87 -9.72 3.63
C ALA A 653 31.31 -9.34 3.31
N LYS A 654 32.25 -10.15 3.78
CA LYS A 654 33.64 -10.10 3.33
C LYS A 654 33.73 -10.82 1.99
N CYS A 655 34.32 -10.19 0.99
CA CYS A 655 34.66 -10.84 -0.27
C CYS A 655 36.16 -10.79 -0.50
N ARG A 656 36.71 -11.90 -0.97
CA ARG A 656 38.08 -12.02 -1.46
C ARG A 656 38.05 -12.52 -2.91
N PRO A 657 38.75 -11.84 -3.84
CA PRO A 657 38.86 -12.33 -5.20
C PRO A 657 39.53 -13.72 -5.25
N ARG A 658 39.05 -14.63 -6.10
CA ARG A 658 39.67 -15.97 -6.28
C ARG A 658 40.99 -15.86 -7.04
N GLN A 659 41.91 -16.82 -6.86
CA GLN A 659 43.26 -16.76 -7.44
C GLN A 659 43.32 -16.68 -8.98
N ASN A 660 42.31 -17.20 -9.68
CA ASN A 660 42.24 -17.15 -11.15
C ASN A 660 41.56 -15.88 -11.68
N ILE A 661 41.12 -14.98 -10.80
CA ILE A 661 40.36 -13.80 -11.19
C ILE A 661 41.23 -12.81 -11.95
N ASP A 662 42.54 -12.74 -11.70
CA ASP A 662 43.43 -11.79 -12.38
C ASP A 662 43.48 -12.07 -13.89
N ASN A 663 43.36 -13.34 -14.31
CA ASN A 663 43.24 -13.71 -15.73
C ASN A 663 41.87 -13.35 -16.32
N LEU A 664 40.79 -13.49 -15.53
CA LEU A 664 39.42 -13.13 -15.92
C LEU A 664 39.22 -11.60 -16.00
N LEU A 665 39.86 -10.85 -15.10
CA LEU A 665 39.80 -9.39 -15.00
C LEU A 665 40.81 -8.70 -15.92
N ALA A 666 41.90 -9.35 -16.32
CA ALA A 666 42.84 -8.82 -17.31
C ALA A 666 42.19 -8.60 -18.69
N HIS A 667 41.01 -9.20 -18.92
CA HIS A 667 40.18 -9.02 -20.11
C HIS A 667 39.05 -7.99 -19.91
N LEU A 668 39.03 -7.28 -18.77
CA LEU A 668 38.09 -6.19 -18.44
C LEU A 668 38.76 -4.82 -18.45
#